data_AF-A0A1S3IWK5-F1
#
_entry.id   AF-A0A1S3IWK5-F1
#
_cell.length_a   1.000
_cell.length_b   1.000
_cell.length_c   1.000
_cell.angle_alpha   90.00
_cell.angle_beta   90.00
_cell.angle_gamma   90.00
#
_symmetry.space_group_name_H-M   'P 1'
#
loop_
_entity.id
_entity.type
_entity.pdbx_description
1 polymer ?
#
loop_
_entity_poly.entity_id
_entity_poly.type
_entity_poly.pdbx_seq_one_letter_code
_entity_poly.pdbx_strand_id
1 'polypeptide(L)'
;MNEDRYPAHVYDVLFKLDSSGRHTWATDVKMLLYRYGFGYVWEAQGKRDDYESIPGFGQKFLGVQGGSLEIHGANKLPWTKLSETARKIRAGDAGLVWSHDSSDNWGIIEDGLYMYAFDSTGNPSVFQSPSDPINTVSDVLADGQVVMAAMRGSKDIPEMYEFLESLGASKVMNLQPGYAWAMIAVKGSPELVLEELVVTNGHINTATGPLTLNYGEKYYTVESATEVKHEIALKTQQRSFVRFMVMDALIQPVLNVIDDVSLWKPGDVVVVSSTDYDWVQAEERTVVDCSDCTEYQVKLDRPLFYDHWGEITNNVDMRAEVSLLTRNVLIRGQMELECYGDNFTKDFITGNVEGAEFYNMGQQAVLGAYPIHFHLCLDRDLPGMEPPVIRQNSIHHAWSRCVTVHGTHGVQVIDNVGYLTFGHCFYLEDGGEKRTVFDGNIGLGTLKGKLRPADESPGTFWITNPLTYIRNNVAAGSEDIGFWFIYPIEPKPPSKDYNMMAPLEAKRTAILELKNNVAHSNIKGFFSDNTLGDDEDILTTQKEWKPSTVFTASHLTAYKSKERNSWFRGSPITFTQCSFSDSPVGHTFPIGGYNEDIFTNSVIFGQSENIGEPEMYKENNVWKKHPRSMPTSNPATGFNGLVIYDAVNIVRDTFFGGYKTDEYRPAGAIGFLRKSAAFNRVWNNFQGIKFDKNDPEGVNHVYDGDEGIYSYTNLNGDKVVHFYDLDGSVTGEVMASVVKPRQFYTTANCYNRTNWNMAVCPERYGKIRVKERKYGGTTLKDDVYMMRDDFHEFKESMDGTKVVSFLMIDRYNYTMQFGGLAPTFLKMDLDGFDT
;
A
#
# COMPACT_ATOMS: atom_id res chain seq x y z
N MET A 1 -31.97 1.19 -25.34
CA MET A 1 -32.75 0.41 -26.33
C MET A 1 -33.23 -0.86 -25.64
N ASN A 2 -34.55 -1.04 -25.59
CA ASN A 2 -35.39 -2.12 -25.04
C ASN A 2 -34.77 -3.20 -24.15
N GLU A 3 -35.03 -3.09 -22.85
CA GLU A 3 -35.05 -4.20 -21.89
C GLU A 3 -36.20 -5.15 -22.24
N ASP A 4 -35.92 -6.31 -22.82
CA ASP A 4 -36.87 -7.42 -22.81
C ASP A 4 -36.93 -7.98 -21.38
N ARG A 5 -37.85 -7.43 -20.57
CA ARG A 5 -38.24 -8.00 -19.28
C ARG A 5 -38.95 -9.33 -19.54
N TYR A 6 -38.20 -10.42 -19.54
CA TYR A 6 -38.79 -11.74 -19.36
C TYR A 6 -39.51 -11.80 -17.99
N PRO A 7 -40.63 -12.53 -17.88
CA PRO A 7 -41.32 -12.68 -16.61
C PRO A 7 -40.36 -13.22 -15.55
N ALA A 8 -40.40 -12.60 -14.36
CA ALA A 8 -39.63 -13.03 -13.19
C ALA A 8 -39.97 -14.49 -12.87
N HIS A 9 -39.15 -15.41 -13.35
CA HIS A 9 -39.21 -16.81 -12.94
C HIS A 9 -38.45 -16.92 -11.62
N VAL A 10 -39.15 -17.34 -10.57
CA VAL A 10 -38.54 -17.89 -9.36
C VAL A 10 -37.84 -19.18 -9.80
N TYR A 11 -36.52 -19.16 -9.91
CA TYR A 11 -35.75 -20.37 -10.14
C TYR A 11 -35.42 -20.98 -8.79
N ASP A 12 -35.82 -22.24 -8.58
CA ASP A 12 -35.20 -23.08 -7.56
C ASP A 12 -33.75 -23.29 -7.98
N VAL A 13 -32.81 -22.72 -7.23
CA VAL A 13 -31.39 -22.86 -7.50
C VAL A 13 -30.94 -24.21 -6.95
N LEU A 14 -30.49 -25.07 -7.85
CA LEU A 14 -30.02 -26.41 -7.54
C LEU A 14 -28.61 -26.35 -6.91
N PHE A 15 -28.50 -26.56 -5.60
CA PHE A 15 -27.24 -26.98 -4.98
C PHE A 15 -27.02 -28.48 -5.23
N LYS A 16 -25.79 -28.86 -5.55
CA LYS A 16 -25.41 -30.23 -5.97
C LYS A 16 -25.77 -31.28 -4.92
N LEU A 17 -26.21 -32.44 -5.42
CA LEU A 17 -26.68 -33.64 -4.72
C LEU A 17 -25.65 -34.22 -3.72
N ASP A 18 -26.12 -34.62 -2.54
CA ASP A 18 -25.38 -35.57 -1.70
C ASP A 18 -25.52 -37.01 -2.23
N SER A 19 -24.64 -37.91 -1.77
CA SER A 19 -24.61 -39.33 -2.17
C SER A 19 -25.84 -40.15 -1.72
N SER A 20 -26.82 -39.54 -1.07
CA SER A 20 -28.03 -40.17 -0.54
C SER A 20 -29.31 -39.82 -1.31
N GLY A 21 -29.24 -38.93 -2.31
CA GLY A 21 -30.35 -38.62 -3.20
C GLY A 21 -31.58 -38.01 -2.50
N ARG A 22 -31.41 -37.42 -1.31
CA ARG A 22 -32.50 -36.75 -0.60
C ARG A 22 -32.48 -35.25 -0.89
N HIS A 23 -33.60 -34.77 -1.43
CA HIS A 23 -33.89 -33.36 -1.61
C HIS A 23 -34.03 -32.69 -0.23
N THR A 24 -33.16 -31.72 0.09
CA THR A 24 -33.45 -30.74 1.14
C THR A 24 -33.68 -29.40 0.45
N TRP A 25 -34.91 -28.90 0.58
CA TRP A 25 -35.29 -27.58 0.10
C TRP A 25 -34.73 -26.55 1.08
N ALA A 26 -34.02 -25.53 0.58
CA ALA A 26 -33.97 -24.26 1.28
C ALA A 26 -35.33 -23.58 1.05
N THR A 27 -36.28 -23.80 1.95
CA THR A 27 -37.52 -23.02 1.95
C THR A 27 -37.18 -21.58 2.38
N ASP A 28 -37.61 -20.61 1.57
CA ASP A 28 -37.57 -19.16 1.81
C ASP A 28 -36.28 -18.38 1.47
N VAL A 29 -35.57 -18.76 0.40
CA VAL A 29 -34.61 -17.86 -0.26
C VAL A 29 -35.23 -17.29 -1.55
N LYS A 30 -35.72 -16.04 -1.51
CA LYS A 30 -36.16 -15.33 -2.72
C LYS A 30 -34.98 -14.54 -3.31
N MET A 31 -34.23 -15.19 -4.18
CA MET A 31 -33.24 -14.52 -5.04
C MET A 31 -33.82 -14.33 -6.43
N LEU A 32 -33.73 -13.10 -6.96
CA LEU A 32 -34.07 -12.82 -8.35
C LEU A 32 -32.81 -13.07 -9.19
N LEU A 33 -32.81 -14.17 -9.93
CA LEU A 33 -31.77 -14.47 -10.91
C LEU A 33 -32.12 -13.75 -12.21
N TYR A 34 -31.34 -12.72 -12.54
CA TYR A 34 -31.46 -12.05 -13.84
C TYR A 34 -30.38 -12.56 -14.79
N ARG A 35 -30.78 -12.81 -16.04
CA ARG A 35 -29.81 -12.93 -17.13
C ARG A 35 -29.50 -11.51 -17.60
N TYR A 36 -28.29 -11.03 -17.32
CA TYR A 36 -27.81 -9.73 -17.80
C TYR A 36 -26.67 -9.96 -18.79
N GLY A 37 -26.93 -9.74 -20.08
CA GLY A 37 -25.99 -10.06 -21.15
C GLY A 37 -25.64 -11.56 -21.22
N PHE A 38 -24.34 -11.88 -21.17
CA PHE A 38 -23.81 -13.26 -21.21
C PHE A 38 -23.67 -13.91 -19.81
N GLY A 39 -24.05 -13.23 -18.72
CA GLY A 39 -23.85 -13.68 -17.34
C GLY A 39 -25.13 -13.84 -16.51
N TYR A 40 -24.94 -14.33 -15.27
CA TYR A 40 -25.97 -14.43 -14.24
C TYR A 40 -25.71 -13.39 -13.15
N VAL A 41 -26.68 -12.54 -12.88
CA VAL A 41 -26.60 -11.55 -11.80
C VAL A 41 -27.46 -12.03 -10.63
N TRP A 42 -26.81 -12.09 -9.47
CA TRP A 42 -27.43 -12.33 -8.18
C TRP A 42 -27.50 -11.02 -7.42
N GLU A 43 -28.70 -10.49 -7.29
CA GLU A 43 -28.94 -9.29 -6.51
C GLU A 43 -29.75 -9.64 -5.27
N ALA A 44 -29.20 -9.37 -4.10
CA ALA A 44 -29.96 -9.39 -2.86
C ALA A 44 -30.85 -8.13 -2.82
N GLN A 45 -32.03 -8.20 -3.42
CA GLN A 45 -33.00 -7.08 -3.42
C GLN A 45 -33.79 -7.00 -2.12
N GLY A 46 -34.04 -5.76 -1.66
CA GLY A 46 -34.94 -5.45 -0.54
C GLY A 46 -34.43 -4.30 0.30
N LYS A 47 -35.31 -3.47 0.83
CA LYS A 47 -34.97 -2.50 1.89
C LYS A 47 -34.95 -3.20 3.25
N ARG A 48 -34.37 -2.54 4.24
CA ARG A 48 -34.54 -2.93 5.65
C ARG A 48 -36.05 -3.02 5.97
N ASP A 49 -36.44 -4.05 6.72
CA ASP A 49 -37.83 -4.34 7.14
C ASP A 49 -38.77 -4.88 6.04
N ASP A 50 -38.27 -5.14 4.83
CA ASP A 50 -39.08 -5.81 3.80
C ASP A 50 -39.34 -7.30 4.13
N TYR A 51 -38.54 -7.91 5.01
CA TYR A 51 -38.55 -9.36 5.30
C TYR A 51 -38.31 -9.72 6.77
N GLU A 52 -38.88 -10.84 7.21
CA GLU A 52 -38.61 -11.43 8.54
C GLU A 52 -37.17 -11.93 8.63
N SER A 53 -36.54 -11.75 9.79
CA SER A 53 -35.18 -12.23 10.05
C SER A 53 -35.19 -13.75 10.25
N ILE A 54 -34.35 -14.47 9.50
CA ILE A 54 -34.16 -15.91 9.69
C ILE A 54 -33.18 -16.13 10.84
N PRO A 55 -33.54 -16.90 11.90
CA PRO A 55 -32.65 -17.17 13.02
C PRO A 55 -31.29 -17.71 12.56
N GLY A 56 -30.22 -17.02 12.97
CA GLY A 56 -28.85 -17.37 12.59
C GLY A 56 -28.36 -16.71 11.29
N PHE A 57 -29.24 -16.34 10.36
CA PHE A 57 -28.87 -15.77 9.04
C PHE A 57 -29.22 -14.28 8.88
N GLY A 58 -30.15 -13.74 9.67
CA GLY A 58 -30.57 -12.34 9.54
C GLY A 58 -31.60 -12.11 8.43
N GLN A 59 -31.74 -10.86 7.98
CA GLN A 59 -32.77 -10.46 7.01
C GLN A 59 -32.33 -10.60 5.54
N LYS A 60 -31.01 -10.59 5.27
CA LYS A 60 -30.45 -10.79 3.92
C LYS A 60 -29.23 -11.67 3.98
N PHE A 61 -29.29 -12.81 3.29
CA PHE A 61 -28.22 -13.81 3.31
C PHE A 61 -28.20 -14.67 2.05
N LEU A 62 -27.01 -15.17 1.70
CA LEU A 62 -26.82 -16.40 0.95
C LEU A 62 -26.29 -17.42 1.95
N GLY A 63 -27.02 -18.52 2.18
CA GLY A 63 -26.85 -19.36 3.37
C GLY A 63 -27.30 -20.80 3.14
N VAL A 64 -26.60 -21.77 3.74
CA VAL A 64 -26.97 -23.19 3.76
C VAL A 64 -26.72 -23.71 5.17
N GLN A 65 -27.78 -24.07 5.87
CA GLN A 65 -27.68 -24.63 7.22
C GLN A 65 -27.27 -26.10 7.16
N GLY A 66 -26.06 -26.42 7.62
CA GLY A 66 -25.61 -27.82 7.75
C GLY A 66 -25.14 -28.49 6.45
N GLY A 67 -24.87 -27.73 5.39
CA GLY A 67 -24.43 -28.22 4.08
C GLY A 67 -23.22 -27.46 3.51
N SER A 68 -22.95 -27.66 2.21
CA SER A 68 -21.89 -26.95 1.47
C SER A 68 -22.47 -25.86 0.57
N LEU A 69 -21.81 -24.69 0.52
CA LEU A 69 -22.08 -23.66 -0.48
C LEU A 69 -21.13 -23.81 -1.66
N GLU A 70 -21.66 -23.85 -2.88
CA GLU A 70 -20.86 -23.97 -4.10
C GLU A 70 -21.24 -22.84 -5.06
N ILE A 71 -20.31 -21.94 -5.34
CA ILE A 71 -20.43 -20.88 -6.35
C ILE A 71 -19.29 -21.06 -7.34
N HIS A 72 -19.61 -21.28 -8.62
CA HIS A 72 -18.60 -21.44 -9.66
C HIS A 72 -18.95 -20.57 -10.88
N GLY A 73 -18.14 -19.56 -11.12
CA GLY A 73 -18.11 -18.74 -12.32
C GLY A 73 -17.17 -19.30 -13.39
N ALA A 74 -16.97 -18.50 -14.43
CA ALA A 74 -16.06 -18.81 -15.52
C ALA A 74 -14.61 -18.73 -15.05
N ASN A 75 -13.80 -19.72 -15.45
CA ASN A 75 -12.36 -19.70 -15.24
C ASN A 75 -11.72 -18.68 -16.17
N LYS A 76 -11.49 -17.46 -15.67
CA LYS A 76 -10.73 -16.39 -16.33
C LYS A 76 -9.48 -16.07 -15.51
N LEU A 77 -8.36 -15.81 -16.19
CA LEU A 77 -7.14 -15.32 -15.55
C LEU A 77 -7.47 -14.08 -14.69
N PRO A 78 -7.23 -14.09 -13.37
CA PRO A 78 -7.65 -12.98 -12.52
C PRO A 78 -6.79 -11.74 -12.64
N TRP A 79 -5.48 -11.92 -12.80
CA TRP A 79 -4.55 -10.82 -12.99
C TRP A 79 -3.27 -11.33 -13.66
N THR A 80 -2.50 -10.40 -14.20
CA THR A 80 -1.20 -10.62 -14.84
C THR A 80 -0.31 -9.39 -14.58
N LYS A 81 0.87 -9.34 -15.20
CA LYS A 81 1.75 -8.17 -15.20
C LYS A 81 1.97 -7.65 -16.61
N LEU A 82 2.27 -6.36 -16.71
CA LEU A 82 2.76 -5.76 -17.95
C LEU A 82 4.04 -6.47 -18.42
N SER A 83 4.22 -6.57 -19.73
CA SER A 83 5.48 -7.00 -20.37
C SER A 83 6.35 -5.82 -20.81
N GLU A 84 5.78 -4.62 -20.87
CA GLU A 84 6.47 -3.35 -21.14
C GLU A 84 5.71 -2.19 -20.50
N THR A 85 6.38 -1.05 -20.32
CA THR A 85 5.80 0.14 -19.68
C THR A 85 4.59 0.67 -20.45
N ALA A 86 3.42 0.69 -19.80
CA ALA A 86 2.22 1.31 -20.32
C ALA A 86 2.25 2.80 -19.99
N ARG A 87 2.69 3.60 -20.96
CA ARG A 87 2.87 5.05 -20.79
C ARG A 87 1.55 5.81 -20.86
N LYS A 88 1.45 6.88 -20.08
CA LYS A 88 0.43 7.90 -20.29
C LYS A 88 0.67 8.67 -21.58
N ILE A 89 -0.38 9.29 -22.08
CA ILE A 89 -0.28 10.16 -23.25
C ILE A 89 0.37 11.50 -22.89
N ARG A 90 1.18 12.04 -23.82
CA ARG A 90 1.93 13.27 -23.64
C ARG A 90 1.78 14.21 -24.84
N ALA A 91 2.09 15.49 -24.65
CA ALA A 91 2.09 16.46 -25.74
C ALA A 91 3.01 16.00 -26.89
N GLY A 92 2.48 16.04 -28.12
CA GLY A 92 3.17 15.58 -29.33
C GLY A 92 2.93 14.10 -29.68
N ASP A 93 2.27 13.32 -28.83
CA ASP A 93 1.82 11.98 -29.19
C ASP A 93 0.71 12.06 -30.26
N ALA A 94 0.74 11.15 -31.22
CA ALA A 94 -0.27 11.08 -32.28
C ALA A 94 -1.67 10.85 -31.68
N GLY A 95 -2.69 11.53 -32.21
CA GLY A 95 -4.03 11.47 -31.64
C GLY A 95 -4.36 12.67 -30.74
N LEU A 96 -3.40 13.17 -29.96
CA LEU A 96 -3.63 14.24 -28.98
C LEU A 96 -3.42 15.62 -29.59
N VAL A 97 -4.48 16.42 -29.59
CA VAL A 97 -4.43 17.83 -30.01
C VAL A 97 -4.01 18.70 -28.84
N TRP A 98 -4.66 18.52 -27.68
CA TRP A 98 -4.41 19.33 -26.49
C TRP A 98 -4.86 18.60 -25.21
N SER A 99 -4.17 18.85 -24.09
CA SER A 99 -4.63 18.42 -22.76
C SER A 99 -4.31 19.44 -21.67
N HIS A 100 -5.17 19.52 -20.66
CA HIS A 100 -4.93 20.37 -19.49
C HIS A 100 -3.61 19.98 -18.78
N ASP A 101 -3.35 18.68 -18.62
CA ASP A 101 -2.21 18.13 -17.89
C ASP A 101 -0.85 18.45 -18.54
N SER A 102 -0.84 18.81 -19.83
CA SER A 102 0.36 19.23 -20.55
C SER A 102 0.44 20.73 -20.80
N SER A 103 -0.58 21.48 -20.38
CA SER A 103 -0.66 22.94 -20.58
C SER A 103 0.03 23.74 -19.47
N ASP A 104 0.30 25.01 -19.74
CA ASP A 104 0.80 25.97 -18.73
C ASP A 104 -0.18 26.16 -17.55
N ASN A 105 -1.46 25.77 -17.72
CA ASN A 105 -2.50 25.90 -16.72
C ASN A 105 -2.56 24.73 -15.73
N TRP A 106 -1.81 23.64 -15.94
CA TRP A 106 -1.81 22.47 -15.05
C TRP A 106 -1.53 22.82 -13.57
N GLY A 107 -0.72 23.86 -13.33
CA GLY A 107 -0.38 24.31 -11.99
C GLY A 107 -1.51 25.00 -11.22
N ILE A 108 -2.65 25.29 -11.88
CA ILE A 108 -3.80 25.94 -11.26
C ILE A 108 -4.63 24.86 -10.55
N ILE A 109 -4.61 24.89 -9.21
CA ILE A 109 -5.21 23.87 -8.34
C ILE A 109 -6.29 24.45 -7.40
N GLU A 110 -6.92 25.52 -7.83
CA GLU A 110 -7.94 26.25 -7.07
C GLU A 110 -9.31 25.57 -7.19
N ASP A 111 -10.11 25.64 -6.13
CA ASP A 111 -11.50 25.19 -6.15
C ASP A 111 -12.36 26.16 -6.98
N GLY A 112 -13.24 25.62 -7.81
CA GLY A 112 -14.20 26.35 -8.64
C GLY A 112 -14.34 25.80 -10.05
N LEU A 113 -14.95 26.61 -10.92
CA LEU A 113 -15.21 26.28 -12.31
C LEU A 113 -13.95 26.46 -13.17
N TYR A 114 -13.58 25.40 -13.88
CA TYR A 114 -12.63 25.44 -14.98
C TYR A 114 -13.42 25.34 -16.27
N MET A 115 -13.22 26.26 -17.21
CA MET A 115 -13.89 26.21 -18.49
C MET A 115 -12.96 26.60 -19.63
N TYR A 116 -13.00 25.81 -20.69
CA TYR A 116 -12.25 26.04 -21.92
C TYR A 116 -13.21 26.15 -23.10
N ALA A 117 -12.97 27.12 -23.99
CA ALA A 117 -13.61 27.17 -25.29
C ALA A 117 -12.59 26.96 -26.40
N PHE A 118 -12.92 26.14 -27.37
CA PHE A 118 -12.00 25.68 -28.40
C PHE A 118 -12.33 26.31 -29.76
N ASP A 119 -11.29 26.58 -30.54
CA ASP A 119 -11.44 26.93 -31.95
C ASP A 119 -11.70 25.68 -32.81
N SER A 120 -11.90 25.86 -34.11
CA SER A 120 -12.12 24.75 -35.05
C SER A 120 -10.90 23.80 -35.20
N THR A 121 -9.72 24.23 -34.76
CA THR A 121 -8.50 23.39 -34.75
C THR A 121 -8.39 22.53 -33.49
N GLY A 122 -9.26 22.76 -32.50
CA GLY A 122 -9.25 22.05 -31.22
C GLY A 122 -8.27 22.64 -30.21
N ASN A 123 -7.73 23.83 -30.48
CA ASN A 123 -6.88 24.55 -29.53
C ASN A 123 -7.74 25.45 -28.62
N PRO A 124 -7.37 25.60 -27.33
CA PRO A 124 -8.10 26.48 -26.44
C PRO A 124 -7.94 27.94 -26.90
N SER A 125 -9.07 28.57 -27.23
CA SER A 125 -9.16 29.99 -27.58
C SER A 125 -9.50 30.87 -26.37
N VAL A 126 -10.17 30.30 -25.36
CA VAL A 126 -10.57 30.97 -24.13
C VAL A 126 -10.38 30.00 -22.97
N PHE A 127 -9.89 30.50 -21.85
CA PHE A 127 -9.84 29.79 -20.58
C PHE A 127 -10.41 30.68 -19.48
N GLN A 128 -11.33 30.14 -18.69
CA GLN A 128 -11.83 30.70 -17.45
C GLN A 128 -11.23 29.90 -16.29
N SER A 129 -10.37 30.56 -15.52
CA SER A 129 -9.88 30.07 -14.23
C SER A 129 -10.92 30.30 -13.13
N PRO A 130 -10.92 29.52 -12.04
CA PRO A 130 -11.74 29.78 -10.85
C PRO A 130 -11.58 31.18 -10.23
N SER A 131 -10.47 31.86 -10.51
CA SER A 131 -10.15 33.20 -10.00
C SER A 131 -10.46 34.34 -10.99
N ASP A 132 -10.81 34.05 -12.24
CA ASP A 132 -11.04 35.09 -13.25
C ASP A 132 -12.41 35.77 -13.09
N PRO A 133 -12.55 37.07 -13.39
CA PRO A 133 -13.85 37.74 -13.41
C PRO A 133 -14.78 37.19 -14.51
N ILE A 134 -16.02 36.87 -14.13
CA ILE A 134 -17.06 36.18 -14.93
C ILE A 134 -17.34 36.77 -16.33
N ASN A 135 -17.27 38.11 -16.48
CA ASN A 135 -17.63 38.80 -17.73
C ASN A 135 -16.61 38.60 -18.89
N THR A 136 -15.56 37.81 -18.69
CA THR A 136 -14.49 37.66 -19.68
C THR A 136 -14.78 36.62 -20.75
N VAL A 137 -15.75 35.71 -20.57
CA VAL A 137 -16.00 34.62 -21.52
C VAL A 137 -17.29 34.76 -22.33
N SER A 138 -18.40 35.22 -21.72
CA SER A 138 -19.70 35.29 -22.41
C SER A 138 -19.69 36.15 -23.67
N ASP A 139 -18.90 37.23 -23.67
CA ASP A 139 -18.90 38.25 -24.73
C ASP A 139 -18.01 37.86 -25.93
N VAL A 140 -17.23 36.78 -25.80
CA VAL A 140 -16.16 36.42 -26.75
C VAL A 140 -16.41 35.09 -27.46
N LEU A 141 -17.42 34.33 -27.04
CA LEU A 141 -17.77 33.05 -27.66
C LEU A 141 -18.57 33.25 -28.95
N ALA A 142 -18.14 32.56 -30.01
CA ALA A 142 -18.86 32.47 -31.28
C ALA A 142 -19.67 31.17 -31.38
N ASP A 143 -20.75 31.21 -32.16
CA ASP A 143 -21.52 30.01 -32.50
C ASP A 143 -20.62 28.96 -33.20
N GLY A 144 -20.83 27.69 -32.87
CA GLY A 144 -20.04 26.56 -33.35
C GLY A 144 -18.78 26.25 -32.52
N GLN A 145 -18.41 27.07 -31.53
CA GLN A 145 -17.32 26.73 -30.62
C GLN A 145 -17.73 25.66 -29.62
N VAL A 146 -16.82 24.72 -29.34
CA VAL A 146 -17.00 23.72 -28.28
C VAL A 146 -16.57 24.34 -26.95
N VAL A 147 -17.40 24.20 -25.92
CA VAL A 147 -17.13 24.63 -24.55
C VAL A 147 -17.10 23.40 -23.66
N MET A 148 -16.00 23.17 -22.96
CA MET A 148 -15.90 22.18 -21.89
C MET A 148 -15.83 22.90 -20.55
N ALA A 149 -16.62 22.46 -19.56
CA ALA A 149 -16.57 23.01 -18.22
C ALA A 149 -16.62 21.90 -17.17
N ALA A 150 -15.90 22.09 -16.07
CA ALA A 150 -15.83 21.13 -14.97
C ALA A 150 -15.62 21.84 -13.64
N MET A 151 -16.21 21.29 -12.58
CA MET A 151 -15.98 21.76 -11.22
C MET A 151 -14.79 21.04 -10.59
N ARG A 152 -13.93 21.82 -9.93
CA ARG A 152 -12.94 21.29 -8.99
C ARG A 152 -13.34 21.69 -7.58
N GLY A 153 -13.46 20.71 -6.69
CA GLY A 153 -13.80 20.99 -5.30
C GLY A 153 -15.24 21.49 -5.15
N SER A 154 -15.51 22.26 -4.09
CA SER A 154 -16.87 22.55 -3.62
C SER A 154 -17.27 24.02 -3.64
N LYS A 155 -16.54 24.87 -4.38
CA LYS A 155 -16.83 26.31 -4.46
C LYS A 155 -18.13 26.54 -5.25
N ASP A 156 -19.08 27.25 -4.66
CA ASP A 156 -20.31 27.68 -5.34
C ASP A 156 -20.00 28.73 -6.42
N ILE A 157 -20.78 28.71 -7.51
CA ILE A 157 -20.57 29.53 -8.72
C ILE A 157 -21.87 30.20 -9.20
N PRO A 158 -22.62 30.89 -8.32
CA PRO A 158 -23.94 31.42 -8.65
C PRO A 158 -23.94 32.35 -9.85
N GLU A 159 -22.84 33.07 -10.07
CA GLU A 159 -22.69 34.01 -11.17
C GLU A 159 -22.53 33.34 -12.55
N MET A 160 -22.20 32.05 -12.60
CA MET A 160 -22.01 31.29 -13.85
C MET A 160 -23.25 30.50 -14.25
N TYR A 161 -24.22 30.30 -13.36
CA TYR A 161 -25.37 29.43 -13.62
C TYR A 161 -26.20 29.86 -14.83
N GLU A 162 -26.62 31.14 -14.89
CA GLU A 162 -27.41 31.63 -16.03
C GLU A 162 -26.68 31.46 -17.37
N PHE A 163 -25.36 31.66 -17.37
CA PHE A 163 -24.54 31.48 -18.56
C PHE A 163 -24.43 30.01 -18.97
N LEU A 164 -24.17 29.10 -18.03
CA LEU A 164 -24.10 27.66 -18.29
C LEU A 164 -25.46 27.11 -18.74
N GLU A 165 -26.57 27.59 -18.16
CA GLU A 165 -27.93 27.29 -18.64
C GLU A 165 -28.15 27.79 -20.07
N SER A 166 -27.61 28.97 -20.42
CA SER A 166 -27.66 29.48 -21.81
C SER A 166 -26.88 28.62 -22.82
N LEU A 167 -25.96 27.76 -22.34
CA LEU A 167 -25.27 26.75 -23.13
C LEU A 167 -26.00 25.39 -23.13
N GLY A 168 -27.11 25.28 -22.40
CA GLY A 168 -27.93 24.08 -22.30
C GLY A 168 -27.67 23.19 -21.08
N ALA A 169 -26.84 23.62 -20.12
CA ALA A 169 -26.72 22.93 -18.84
C ALA A 169 -28.05 22.97 -18.08
N SER A 170 -28.42 21.86 -17.45
CA SER A 170 -29.69 21.68 -16.75
C SER A 170 -29.52 21.07 -15.35
N LYS A 171 -28.46 20.29 -15.14
CA LYS A 171 -28.13 19.67 -13.86
C LYS A 171 -27.35 20.60 -12.95
N VAL A 172 -26.59 21.57 -13.50
CA VAL A 172 -25.70 22.48 -12.77
C VAL A 172 -26.39 23.25 -11.64
N MET A 173 -27.68 23.57 -11.78
CA MET A 173 -28.48 24.24 -10.74
C MET A 173 -28.66 23.40 -9.46
N ASN A 174 -28.43 22.09 -9.54
CA ASN A 174 -28.48 21.18 -8.41
C ASN A 174 -27.09 20.89 -7.82
N LEU A 175 -26.05 21.56 -8.31
CA LEU A 175 -24.71 21.40 -7.77
C LEU A 175 -24.68 21.80 -6.29
N GLN A 176 -24.10 20.95 -5.46
CA GLN A 176 -23.87 21.20 -4.05
C GLN A 176 -22.42 20.88 -3.68
N PRO A 177 -21.92 21.42 -2.55
CA PRO A 177 -20.62 21.05 -2.02
C PRO A 177 -20.46 19.53 -1.89
N GLY A 178 -19.42 18.97 -2.54
CA GLY A 178 -19.11 17.53 -2.52
C GLY A 178 -19.61 16.76 -3.76
N TYR A 179 -20.43 17.39 -4.61
CA TYR A 179 -20.83 16.80 -5.90
C TYR A 179 -19.74 17.03 -6.95
N ALA A 180 -19.68 16.13 -7.93
CA ALA A 180 -18.83 16.30 -9.10
C ALA A 180 -19.70 16.66 -10.30
N TRP A 181 -19.24 17.61 -11.11
CA TRP A 181 -19.99 18.11 -12.26
C TRP A 181 -19.08 18.46 -13.42
N ALA A 182 -19.49 18.07 -14.62
CA ALA A 182 -18.80 18.39 -15.85
C ALA A 182 -19.80 18.48 -17.01
N MET A 183 -19.45 19.27 -18.03
CA MET A 183 -20.24 19.42 -19.24
C MET A 183 -19.38 19.67 -20.50
N ILE A 184 -19.94 19.31 -21.64
CA ILE A 184 -19.48 19.71 -22.97
C ILE A 184 -20.68 20.26 -23.74
N ALA A 185 -20.56 21.43 -24.35
CA ALA A 185 -21.59 22.03 -25.19
C ALA A 185 -21.01 22.62 -26.47
N VAL A 186 -21.83 22.73 -27.52
CA VAL A 186 -21.52 23.51 -28.72
C VAL A 186 -22.35 24.79 -28.71
N LYS A 187 -21.70 25.96 -28.68
CA LYS A 187 -22.39 27.25 -28.64
C LYS A 187 -23.30 27.39 -29.87
N GLY A 188 -24.57 27.74 -29.63
CA GLY A 188 -25.58 27.89 -30.70
C GLY A 188 -26.27 26.59 -31.13
N SER A 189 -25.88 25.44 -30.56
CA SER A 189 -26.43 24.11 -30.86
C SER A 189 -26.93 23.42 -29.58
N PRO A 190 -28.15 23.75 -29.09
CA PRO A 190 -28.68 23.24 -27.82
C PRO A 190 -28.88 21.71 -27.80
N GLU A 191 -28.90 21.05 -28.96
CA GLU A 191 -28.95 19.60 -29.11
C GLU A 191 -27.60 18.90 -28.88
N LEU A 192 -26.49 19.64 -28.84
CA LEU A 192 -25.13 19.12 -28.68
C LEU A 192 -24.58 19.46 -27.30
N VAL A 193 -25.23 18.94 -26.25
CA VAL A 193 -24.84 19.12 -24.85
C VAL A 193 -24.74 17.76 -24.16
N LEU A 194 -23.61 17.52 -23.50
CA LEU A 194 -23.39 16.43 -22.56
C LEU A 194 -23.16 17.04 -21.18
N GLU A 195 -23.84 16.54 -20.16
CA GLU A 195 -23.73 17.04 -18.80
C GLU A 195 -23.90 15.91 -17.79
N GLU A 196 -23.01 15.84 -16.81
CA GLU A 196 -23.10 14.88 -15.71
C GLU A 196 -22.99 15.57 -14.35
N LEU A 197 -23.82 15.11 -13.42
CA LEU A 197 -23.82 15.54 -12.03
C LEU A 197 -23.86 14.28 -11.17
N VAL A 198 -22.76 13.99 -10.47
CA VAL A 198 -22.67 12.84 -9.57
C VAL A 198 -22.81 13.31 -8.14
N VAL A 199 -23.80 12.73 -7.46
CA VAL A 199 -24.20 13.09 -6.09
C VAL A 199 -23.85 12.02 -5.06
N THR A 200 -23.45 10.83 -5.52
CA THR A 200 -23.08 9.70 -4.68
C THR A 200 -21.58 9.71 -4.42
N ASN A 201 -21.19 9.67 -3.14
CA ASN A 201 -19.79 9.56 -2.75
C ASN A 201 -19.20 8.24 -3.26
N GLY A 202 -18.05 8.32 -3.94
CA GLY A 202 -17.22 7.15 -4.23
C GLY A 202 -16.32 6.79 -3.05
N HIS A 203 -15.41 5.84 -3.29
CA HIS A 203 -14.46 5.35 -2.27
C HIS A 203 -13.31 6.35 -2.03
N ILE A 204 -12.81 7.00 -3.10
CA ILE A 204 -11.72 7.98 -3.05
C ILE A 204 -12.24 9.41 -3.25
N ASN A 205 -13.13 9.58 -4.22
CA ASN A 205 -13.73 10.84 -4.62
C ASN A 205 -15.14 10.60 -5.20
N THR A 206 -15.91 11.66 -5.29
CA THR A 206 -17.09 11.72 -6.16
C THR A 206 -16.58 12.12 -7.54
N ALA A 207 -16.85 11.35 -8.59
CA ALA A 207 -16.35 11.66 -9.93
C ALA A 207 -17.42 11.45 -11.01
N THR A 208 -17.41 12.30 -12.04
CA THR A 208 -18.34 12.21 -13.17
C THR A 208 -18.05 11.05 -14.12
N GLY A 209 -16.82 10.56 -14.12
CA GLY A 209 -16.26 9.84 -15.25
C GLY A 209 -16.08 10.75 -16.48
N PRO A 210 -15.48 10.23 -17.56
CA PRO A 210 -15.21 11.02 -18.75
C PRO A 210 -16.48 11.19 -19.61
N LEU A 211 -16.86 12.43 -19.85
CA LEU A 211 -17.81 12.80 -20.89
C LEU A 211 -17.04 13.03 -22.19
N THR A 212 -17.47 12.43 -23.30
CA THR A 212 -16.81 12.61 -24.61
C THR A 212 -17.79 12.99 -25.71
N LEU A 213 -17.56 14.13 -26.37
CA LEU A 213 -18.32 14.60 -27.52
C LEU A 213 -17.47 14.53 -28.79
N ASN A 214 -18.03 13.96 -29.87
CA ASN A 214 -17.45 14.04 -31.21
C ASN A 214 -18.05 15.23 -31.98
N TYR A 215 -17.22 16.20 -32.36
CA TYR A 215 -17.64 17.36 -33.13
C TYR A 215 -16.48 17.88 -33.99
N GLY A 216 -16.76 18.20 -35.26
CA GLY A 216 -15.74 18.77 -36.16
C GLY A 216 -14.51 17.87 -36.36
N GLU A 217 -14.72 16.56 -36.52
CA GLU A 217 -13.64 15.54 -36.65
C GLU A 217 -12.70 15.45 -35.43
N LYS A 218 -13.16 15.88 -34.26
CA LYS A 218 -12.41 15.83 -33.00
C LYS A 218 -13.26 15.26 -31.88
N TYR A 219 -12.56 14.71 -30.89
CA TYR A 219 -13.12 14.19 -29.66
C TYR A 219 -12.73 15.11 -28.51
N TYR A 220 -13.73 15.67 -27.84
CA TYR A 220 -13.57 16.53 -26.67
C TYR A 220 -13.95 15.71 -25.45
N THR A 221 -13.05 15.61 -24.47
CA THR A 221 -13.27 14.84 -23.26
C THR A 221 -13.07 15.70 -22.02
N VAL A 222 -14.04 15.63 -21.09
CA VAL A 222 -13.97 16.30 -19.79
C VAL A 222 -14.33 15.36 -18.64
N GLU A 223 -13.66 15.51 -17.51
CA GLU A 223 -13.95 14.80 -16.27
C GLU A 223 -13.76 15.73 -15.06
N SER A 224 -14.60 15.56 -14.05
CA SER A 224 -14.53 16.23 -12.76
C SER A 224 -14.49 15.19 -11.64
N ALA A 225 -13.69 15.47 -10.61
CA ALA A 225 -13.78 14.79 -9.34
C ALA A 225 -13.67 15.78 -8.16
N THR A 226 -14.43 15.48 -7.12
CA THR A 226 -14.54 16.26 -5.89
C THR A 226 -14.27 15.37 -4.68
N GLU A 227 -13.55 15.92 -3.70
CA GLU A 227 -13.18 15.22 -2.47
C GLU A 227 -14.41 14.69 -1.72
N VAL A 228 -14.36 13.43 -1.32
CA VAL A 228 -15.24 12.91 -0.27
C VAL A 228 -14.58 13.13 1.08
N LYS A 229 -15.36 13.52 2.10
CA LYS A 229 -14.85 13.70 3.48
C LYS A 229 -14.55 12.35 4.14
N HIS A 230 -13.63 11.58 3.59
CA HIS A 230 -13.04 10.43 4.25
C HIS A 230 -11.62 10.79 4.73
N GLU A 231 -11.12 10.13 5.77
CA GLU A 231 -9.79 10.40 6.37
C GLU A 231 -8.62 9.85 5.52
N ILE A 232 -8.76 9.90 4.19
CA ILE A 232 -7.70 9.49 3.27
C ILE A 232 -6.65 10.58 3.23
N ALA A 233 -5.40 10.20 3.45
CA ALA A 233 -4.27 11.11 3.33
C ALA A 233 -3.91 11.36 1.84
N LEU A 234 -4.83 11.99 1.10
CA LEU A 234 -4.64 12.38 -0.30
C LEU A 234 -3.87 13.70 -0.41
N LYS A 235 -3.05 13.81 -1.47
CA LYS A 235 -2.46 15.09 -1.89
C LYS A 235 -3.57 15.99 -2.44
N THR A 236 -3.38 17.30 -2.34
CA THR A 236 -4.39 18.30 -2.79
C THR A 236 -4.89 18.05 -4.21
N GLN A 237 -3.98 17.72 -5.13
CA GLN A 237 -4.32 17.47 -6.53
C GLN A 237 -5.16 16.21 -6.79
N GLN A 238 -5.24 15.30 -5.81
CA GLN A 238 -5.96 14.02 -5.91
C GLN A 238 -7.33 14.07 -5.25
N ARG A 239 -7.46 14.93 -4.23
CA ARG A 239 -8.73 15.17 -3.52
C ARG A 239 -9.79 15.62 -4.51
N SER A 240 -9.44 16.59 -5.34
CA SER A 240 -10.28 17.11 -6.40
C SER A 240 -9.43 17.37 -7.64
N PHE A 241 -9.94 16.96 -8.80
CA PHE A 241 -9.28 17.16 -10.09
C PHE A 241 -10.28 17.50 -11.19
N VAL A 242 -9.75 18.08 -12.26
CA VAL A 242 -10.43 18.26 -13.53
C VAL A 242 -9.51 17.76 -14.63
N ARG A 243 -10.06 17.13 -15.65
CA ARG A 243 -9.30 16.67 -16.82
C ARG A 243 -10.00 17.16 -18.07
N PHE A 244 -9.22 17.70 -18.98
CA PHE A 244 -9.69 18.16 -20.28
C PHE A 244 -8.74 17.64 -21.35
N MET A 245 -9.28 17.04 -22.40
CA MET A 245 -8.51 16.54 -23.54
C MET A 245 -9.25 16.83 -24.84
N VAL A 246 -8.48 17.15 -25.89
CA VAL A 246 -8.96 17.24 -27.27
C VAL A 246 -8.11 16.30 -28.12
N MET A 247 -8.76 15.46 -28.90
CA MET A 247 -8.11 14.44 -29.73
C MET A 247 -8.64 14.49 -31.16
N ASP A 248 -7.81 14.21 -32.16
CA ASP A 248 -8.23 14.10 -33.57
C ASP A 248 -8.65 12.66 -33.95
N ALA A 249 -8.38 11.69 -33.07
CA ALA A 249 -8.86 10.32 -33.11
C ALA A 249 -9.13 9.80 -31.69
N LEU A 250 -10.01 8.81 -31.54
CA LEU A 250 -10.13 8.11 -30.26
C LEU A 250 -8.84 7.35 -29.95
N ILE A 251 -8.25 7.66 -28.81
CA ILE A 251 -6.99 7.05 -28.38
C ILE A 251 -7.31 5.88 -27.46
N GLN A 252 -7.05 4.68 -27.96
CA GLN A 252 -7.35 3.42 -27.29
C GLN A 252 -6.06 2.63 -27.13
N PRO A 253 -5.36 2.75 -25.98
CA PRO A 253 -4.07 2.10 -25.79
C PRO A 253 -4.22 0.59 -25.76
N VAL A 254 -3.18 -0.10 -26.20
CA VAL A 254 -3.04 -1.56 -26.06
C VAL A 254 -2.02 -1.83 -24.96
N LEU A 255 -2.43 -2.56 -23.94
CA LEU A 255 -1.54 -3.11 -22.92
C LEU A 255 -0.91 -4.40 -23.46
N ASN A 256 0.41 -4.55 -23.27
CA ASN A 256 1.10 -5.81 -23.49
C ASN A 256 1.36 -6.47 -22.13
N VAL A 257 0.98 -7.74 -21.98
CA VAL A 257 1.03 -8.49 -20.72
C VAL A 257 1.78 -9.80 -20.88
N ILE A 258 2.17 -10.43 -19.77
CA ILE A 258 2.99 -11.66 -19.81
C ILE A 258 2.19 -12.96 -19.92
N ASP A 259 0.89 -12.94 -19.59
CA ASP A 259 0.02 -14.12 -19.60
C ASP A 259 -1.08 -14.02 -20.66
N ASP A 260 -1.67 -15.16 -21.00
CA ASP A 260 -2.79 -15.25 -21.94
C ASP A 260 -4.06 -14.61 -21.34
N VAL A 261 -4.54 -13.56 -22.01
CA VAL A 261 -5.73 -12.77 -21.68
C VAL A 261 -6.83 -12.91 -22.73
N SER A 262 -6.77 -13.91 -23.61
CA SER A 262 -7.74 -14.14 -24.69
C SER A 262 -9.18 -14.32 -24.21
N LEU A 263 -9.39 -14.67 -22.93
CA LEU A 263 -10.71 -14.80 -22.30
C LEU A 263 -11.26 -13.48 -21.74
N TRP A 264 -10.47 -12.41 -21.72
CA TRP A 264 -10.94 -11.06 -21.41
C TRP A 264 -11.65 -10.50 -22.65
N LYS A 265 -12.91 -10.10 -22.50
CA LYS A 265 -13.80 -9.74 -23.61
C LYS A 265 -14.17 -8.26 -23.57
N PRO A 266 -14.56 -7.66 -24.70
CA PRO A 266 -15.07 -6.30 -24.73
C PRO A 266 -16.20 -6.10 -23.70
N GLY A 267 -16.09 -5.04 -22.89
CA GLY A 267 -16.98 -4.75 -21.77
C GLY A 267 -16.49 -5.25 -20.40
N ASP A 268 -15.50 -6.14 -20.35
CA ASP A 268 -14.82 -6.47 -19.08
C ASP A 268 -14.08 -5.23 -18.55
N VAL A 269 -14.09 -5.04 -17.22
CA VAL A 269 -13.35 -3.99 -16.54
C VAL A 269 -12.05 -4.55 -15.97
N VAL A 270 -10.94 -3.88 -16.25
CA VAL A 270 -9.62 -4.15 -15.68
C VAL A 270 -9.14 -2.97 -14.85
N VAL A 271 -8.29 -3.23 -13.86
CA VAL A 271 -7.54 -2.20 -13.13
C VAL A 271 -6.05 -2.39 -13.35
N VAL A 272 -5.34 -1.32 -13.68
CA VAL A 272 -3.88 -1.28 -13.78
C VAL A 272 -3.33 -0.71 -12.47
N SER A 273 -2.43 -1.43 -11.79
CA SER A 273 -1.90 -1.03 -10.48
C SER A 273 -1.00 0.21 -10.57
N SER A 274 -0.91 0.97 -9.48
CA SER A 274 0.11 2.01 -9.35
C SER A 274 1.50 1.38 -9.33
N THR A 275 2.49 2.06 -9.91
CA THR A 275 3.91 1.70 -9.75
C THR A 275 4.71 2.79 -9.04
N ASP A 276 4.00 3.68 -8.34
CA ASP A 276 4.55 4.84 -7.68
C ASP A 276 4.27 4.83 -6.16
N TYR A 277 4.77 5.80 -5.40
CA TYR A 277 4.45 5.94 -3.96
C TYR A 277 2.96 6.13 -3.70
N ASP A 278 2.24 6.60 -4.71
CA ASP A 278 0.84 6.94 -4.59
C ASP A 278 -0.05 5.88 -5.19
N TRP A 279 -0.71 5.11 -4.33
CA TRP A 279 -1.54 4.00 -4.76
C TRP A 279 -2.81 4.44 -5.51
N VAL A 280 -3.30 5.67 -5.31
CA VAL A 280 -4.48 6.18 -6.05
C VAL A 280 -4.20 6.43 -7.54
N GLN A 281 -2.97 6.23 -8.00
CA GLN A 281 -2.64 6.17 -9.43
C GLN A 281 -3.08 4.84 -10.08
N ALA A 282 -3.70 3.91 -9.34
CA ALA A 282 -4.36 2.76 -9.96
C ALA A 282 -5.55 3.21 -10.82
N GLU A 283 -5.74 2.58 -11.97
CA GLU A 283 -6.67 3.07 -12.99
C GLU A 283 -7.59 1.97 -13.54
N GLU A 284 -8.90 2.17 -13.46
CA GLU A 284 -9.89 1.30 -14.11
C GLU A 284 -10.07 1.65 -15.59
N ARG A 285 -10.13 0.62 -16.43
CA ARG A 285 -10.36 0.72 -17.87
C ARG A 285 -11.28 -0.39 -18.35
N THR A 286 -12.05 -0.08 -19.39
CA THR A 286 -12.93 -1.06 -20.02
C THR A 286 -12.21 -1.64 -21.23
N VAL A 287 -12.22 -2.97 -21.33
CA VAL A 287 -11.69 -3.69 -22.50
C VAL A 287 -12.59 -3.40 -23.70
N VAL A 288 -12.00 -3.08 -24.84
CA VAL A 288 -12.71 -2.86 -26.11
C VAL A 288 -12.28 -3.88 -27.16
N ASP A 289 -13.05 -3.96 -28.24
CA ASP A 289 -12.75 -4.89 -29.33
C ASP A 289 -11.39 -4.59 -29.97
N CYS A 290 -10.63 -5.66 -30.20
CA CYS A 290 -9.31 -5.60 -30.81
C CYS A 290 -9.10 -6.81 -31.73
N SER A 291 -9.51 -6.68 -32.99
CA SER A 291 -9.37 -7.73 -34.01
C SER A 291 -7.91 -8.13 -34.27
N ASP A 292 -6.99 -7.20 -34.03
CA ASP A 292 -5.58 -7.34 -34.39
C ASP A 292 -4.68 -7.61 -33.17
N CYS A 293 -5.26 -7.72 -31.96
CA CYS A 293 -4.52 -8.04 -30.74
C CYS A 293 -4.14 -9.53 -30.70
N THR A 294 -2.96 -9.81 -30.16
CA THR A 294 -2.55 -11.16 -29.77
C THR A 294 -3.22 -11.60 -28.46
N GLU A 295 -3.05 -12.86 -28.08
CA GLU A 295 -3.52 -13.39 -26.79
C GLU A 295 -2.82 -12.77 -25.56
N TYR A 296 -1.77 -11.96 -25.77
CA TYR A 296 -1.01 -11.24 -24.73
C TYR A 296 -1.26 -9.73 -24.74
N GLN A 297 -2.38 -9.30 -25.34
CA GLN A 297 -2.71 -7.89 -25.55
C GLN A 297 -4.15 -7.56 -25.17
N VAL A 298 -4.33 -6.40 -24.54
CA VAL A 298 -5.65 -5.89 -24.13
C VAL A 298 -5.80 -4.46 -24.61
N LYS A 299 -6.79 -4.19 -25.45
CA LYS A 299 -7.10 -2.82 -25.89
C LYS A 299 -8.09 -2.16 -24.93
N LEU A 300 -7.83 -0.92 -24.56
CA LEU A 300 -8.59 -0.16 -23.58
C LEU A 300 -9.46 0.92 -24.24
N ASP A 301 -10.51 1.35 -23.54
CA ASP A 301 -11.49 2.33 -24.02
C ASP A 301 -10.94 3.75 -24.16
N ARG A 302 -9.93 4.12 -23.35
CA ARG A 302 -9.40 5.49 -23.26
C ARG A 302 -7.94 5.55 -22.78
N PRO A 303 -7.23 6.69 -22.96
CA PRO A 303 -5.85 6.87 -22.51
C PRO A 303 -5.65 6.64 -21.01
N LEU A 304 -4.44 6.29 -20.62
CA LEU A 304 -3.98 6.27 -19.22
C LEU A 304 -3.60 7.68 -18.76
N PHE A 305 -3.83 7.99 -17.49
CA PHE A 305 -3.45 9.26 -16.87
C PHE A 305 -2.08 9.20 -16.19
N TYR A 306 -1.63 8.00 -15.85
CA TYR A 306 -0.33 7.76 -15.22
C TYR A 306 0.53 6.79 -16.03
N ASP A 307 1.84 6.91 -15.88
CA ASP A 307 2.75 5.89 -16.38
C ASP A 307 2.69 4.66 -15.47
N HIS A 308 2.43 3.48 -16.05
CA HIS A 308 2.47 2.21 -15.34
C HIS A 308 3.72 1.44 -15.79
N TRP A 309 4.70 1.37 -14.89
CA TRP A 309 6.01 0.77 -15.16
C TRP A 309 5.85 -0.70 -15.55
N GLY A 310 6.55 -1.15 -16.59
CA GLY A 310 6.42 -2.50 -17.11
C GLY A 310 7.76 -3.19 -17.36
N GLU A 311 8.81 -2.74 -16.66
CA GLU A 311 10.15 -3.31 -16.76
C GLU A 311 10.66 -3.89 -15.44
N ILE A 312 11.52 -4.91 -15.54
CA ILE A 312 12.33 -5.43 -14.43
C ILE A 312 13.66 -4.68 -14.46
N THR A 313 13.97 -3.97 -13.38
CA THR A 313 15.09 -3.05 -13.33
C THR A 313 15.99 -3.41 -12.18
N ASN A 314 17.30 -3.61 -12.44
CA ASN A 314 18.28 -3.98 -11.41
C ASN A 314 17.85 -5.19 -10.55
N ASN A 315 17.24 -6.21 -11.17
CA ASN A 315 16.65 -7.39 -10.53
C ASN A 315 15.50 -7.11 -9.54
N VAL A 316 14.87 -5.94 -9.64
CA VAL A 316 13.62 -5.61 -8.94
C VAL A 316 12.50 -5.63 -9.98
N ASP A 317 11.55 -6.56 -9.82
CA ASP A 317 10.37 -6.63 -10.68
C ASP A 317 9.35 -5.58 -10.20
N MET A 318 9.30 -4.45 -10.90
CA MET A 318 8.41 -3.32 -10.61
C MET A 318 7.27 -3.20 -11.62
N ARG A 319 7.00 -4.27 -12.37
CA ARG A 319 5.99 -4.27 -13.43
C ARG A 319 4.60 -4.20 -12.83
N ALA A 320 3.80 -3.26 -13.31
CA ALA A 320 2.42 -3.07 -12.89
C ALA A 320 1.60 -4.33 -13.14
N GLU A 321 0.77 -4.66 -12.16
CA GLU A 321 -0.24 -5.69 -12.26
C GLU A 321 -1.46 -5.16 -13.02
N VAL A 322 -2.07 -6.02 -13.83
CA VAL A 322 -3.33 -5.75 -14.53
C VAL A 322 -4.34 -6.80 -14.06
N SER A 323 -5.39 -6.37 -13.36
CA SER A 323 -6.36 -7.26 -12.70
C SER A 323 -7.74 -7.14 -13.31
N LEU A 324 -8.38 -8.28 -13.58
CA LEU A 324 -9.74 -8.37 -14.10
C LEU A 324 -10.77 -8.30 -12.96
N LEU A 325 -11.61 -7.28 -12.99
CA LEU A 325 -12.68 -7.09 -12.01
C LEU A 325 -13.96 -7.82 -12.40
N THR A 326 -14.33 -7.81 -13.68
CA THR A 326 -15.60 -8.37 -14.15
C THR A 326 -15.62 -9.90 -14.16
N ARG A 327 -16.68 -10.48 -13.59
CA ARG A 327 -16.99 -11.93 -13.67
C ARG A 327 -18.41 -12.15 -14.20
N ASN A 328 -18.69 -13.39 -14.60
CA ASN A 328 -20.00 -13.78 -15.12
C ASN A 328 -21.02 -14.12 -14.02
N VAL A 329 -20.56 -14.25 -12.76
CA VAL A 329 -21.41 -14.40 -11.57
C VAL A 329 -21.18 -13.18 -10.70
N LEU A 330 -22.14 -12.24 -10.70
CA LEU A 330 -22.07 -11.01 -9.94
C LEU A 330 -22.97 -11.11 -8.70
N ILE A 331 -22.39 -10.89 -7.52
CA ILE A 331 -23.06 -10.72 -6.24
C ILE A 331 -22.82 -9.27 -5.81
N ARG A 332 -23.90 -8.48 -5.71
CA ARG A 332 -23.77 -7.06 -5.38
C ARG A 332 -24.60 -6.63 -4.19
N GLY A 333 -24.02 -5.73 -3.38
CA GLY A 333 -24.74 -5.03 -2.33
C GLY A 333 -25.55 -3.87 -2.90
N GLN A 334 -26.78 -3.72 -2.40
CA GLN A 334 -27.62 -2.57 -2.72
C GLN A 334 -27.20 -1.38 -1.85
N MET A 335 -26.80 -0.28 -2.51
CA MET A 335 -26.39 0.96 -1.85
C MET A 335 -27.58 1.79 -1.36
N GLU A 336 -27.49 2.30 -0.13
CA GLU A 336 -28.44 3.23 0.49
C GLU A 336 -27.68 4.44 1.08
N LEU A 337 -28.42 5.48 1.50
CA LEU A 337 -27.81 6.70 2.08
C LEU A 337 -27.14 6.47 3.44
N GLU A 338 -27.55 5.43 4.17
CA GLU A 338 -27.00 5.06 5.48
C GLU A 338 -26.79 3.53 5.55
N CYS A 339 -25.87 3.08 6.41
CA CYS A 339 -25.74 1.66 6.72
C CYS A 339 -27.01 1.15 7.43
N TYR A 340 -27.42 -0.08 7.13
CA TYR A 340 -28.60 -0.70 7.71
C TYR A 340 -28.20 -2.01 8.40
N GLY A 341 -28.71 -2.24 9.62
CA GLY A 341 -28.30 -3.35 10.48
C GLY A 341 -28.52 -4.77 9.89
N ASP A 342 -28.08 -5.76 10.67
CA ASP A 342 -28.25 -7.22 10.56
C ASP A 342 -28.47 -7.83 9.15
N ASN A 343 -27.43 -7.77 8.30
CA ASN A 343 -27.32 -8.63 7.13
C ASN A 343 -26.10 -9.53 7.30
N PHE A 344 -26.33 -10.84 7.38
CA PHE A 344 -25.29 -11.81 7.70
C PHE A 344 -25.27 -12.92 6.65
N THR A 345 -24.09 -13.32 6.23
CA THR A 345 -23.86 -14.70 5.82
C THR A 345 -23.21 -15.39 7.01
N LYS A 346 -23.92 -16.36 7.60
CA LYS A 346 -23.44 -17.11 8.76
C LYS A 346 -23.75 -18.59 8.58
N ASP A 347 -22.82 -19.42 9.03
CA ASP A 347 -22.91 -20.88 9.19
C ASP A 347 -23.01 -21.72 7.90
N PHE A 348 -21.91 -21.83 7.18
CA PHE A 348 -21.65 -22.94 6.25
C PHE A 348 -20.67 -23.94 6.89
N ILE A 349 -20.89 -25.24 6.70
CA ILE A 349 -19.95 -26.29 7.18
C ILE A 349 -18.67 -26.28 6.33
N THR A 350 -18.81 -26.05 5.02
CA THR A 350 -17.76 -25.93 3.99
C THR A 350 -18.31 -25.07 2.86
N GLY A 351 -17.47 -24.34 2.11
CA GLY A 351 -17.94 -23.63 0.92
C GLY A 351 -16.83 -23.33 -0.07
N ASN A 352 -17.10 -23.54 -1.35
CA ASN A 352 -16.24 -23.11 -2.43
C ASN A 352 -16.87 -21.93 -3.16
N VAL A 353 -16.08 -20.88 -3.35
CA VAL A 353 -16.47 -19.68 -4.07
C VAL A 353 -15.41 -19.40 -5.10
N GLU A 354 -15.74 -19.62 -6.36
CA GLU A 354 -14.78 -19.60 -7.45
C GLU A 354 -15.27 -18.73 -8.61
N GLY A 355 -14.44 -17.80 -9.08
CA GLY A 355 -14.73 -17.02 -10.28
C GLY A 355 -15.94 -16.07 -10.17
N ALA A 356 -16.29 -15.62 -8.96
CA ALA A 356 -17.40 -14.70 -8.72
C ALA A 356 -16.92 -13.25 -8.49
N GLU A 357 -17.78 -12.28 -8.81
CA GLU A 357 -17.58 -10.85 -8.59
C GLU A 357 -18.44 -10.40 -7.41
N PHE A 358 -17.82 -9.75 -6.43
CA PHE A 358 -18.44 -9.16 -5.26
C PHE A 358 -18.27 -7.64 -5.33
N TYR A 359 -19.38 -6.93 -5.56
CA TYR A 359 -19.37 -5.49 -5.79
C TYR A 359 -20.23 -4.75 -4.75
N ASN A 360 -19.74 -3.66 -4.16
CA ASN A 360 -20.46 -2.91 -3.11
C ASN A 360 -20.92 -3.77 -1.92
N MET A 361 -20.19 -4.85 -1.63
CA MET A 361 -20.47 -5.75 -0.51
C MET A 361 -19.83 -5.23 0.78
N GLY A 362 -20.33 -5.68 1.93
CA GLY A 362 -19.80 -5.30 3.24
C GLY A 362 -20.46 -4.05 3.84
N GLN A 363 -20.20 -3.77 5.12
CA GLN A 363 -20.69 -2.58 5.83
C GLN A 363 -19.71 -2.11 6.90
N GLN A 364 -19.47 -0.80 7.03
CA GLN A 364 -18.57 -0.23 8.04
C GLN A 364 -19.18 -0.07 9.45
N ALA A 365 -20.51 -0.19 9.59
CA ALA A 365 -21.20 -0.03 10.87
C ALA A 365 -21.67 -1.35 11.51
N VAL A 366 -21.46 -2.49 10.83
CA VAL A 366 -22.00 -3.79 11.25
C VAL A 366 -20.86 -4.81 11.29
N LEU A 367 -20.48 -5.20 12.50
CA LEU A 367 -19.43 -6.21 12.70
C LEU A 367 -19.84 -7.57 12.10
N GLY A 368 -18.92 -8.25 11.42
CA GLY A 368 -19.16 -9.55 10.81
C GLY A 368 -19.80 -9.49 9.41
N ALA A 369 -20.24 -8.31 8.95
CA ALA A 369 -20.79 -8.11 7.62
C ALA A 369 -19.65 -7.89 6.61
N TYR A 370 -19.03 -8.98 6.15
CA TYR A 370 -17.93 -8.97 5.16
C TYR A 370 -18.36 -9.66 3.86
N PRO A 371 -17.74 -9.35 2.70
CA PRO A 371 -18.05 -9.97 1.42
C PRO A 371 -17.94 -11.51 1.47
N ILE A 372 -16.84 -12.02 2.04
CA ILE A 372 -16.63 -13.45 2.27
C ILE A 372 -16.12 -13.66 3.69
N HIS A 373 -16.85 -14.45 4.50
CA HIS A 373 -16.55 -14.66 5.91
C HIS A 373 -16.70 -16.14 6.30
N PHE A 374 -15.57 -16.81 6.54
CA PHE A 374 -15.54 -18.14 7.15
C PHE A 374 -15.50 -17.99 8.67
N HIS A 375 -16.62 -18.28 9.33
CA HIS A 375 -16.80 -18.01 10.75
C HIS A 375 -16.95 -19.30 11.55
N LEU A 376 -15.93 -19.63 12.34
CA LEU A 376 -15.87 -20.78 13.25
C LEU A 376 -16.15 -22.14 12.58
N CYS A 377 -15.66 -22.34 11.35
CA CYS A 377 -15.80 -23.64 10.69
C CYS A 377 -14.81 -24.68 11.27
N LEU A 378 -13.85 -24.34 12.15
CA LEU A 378 -12.87 -25.29 12.72
C LEU A 378 -12.00 -25.98 11.63
N ASP A 379 -11.53 -27.20 11.86
CA ASP A 379 -10.67 -27.93 10.91
C ASP A 379 -11.42 -28.32 9.62
N ARG A 380 -10.90 -27.86 8.48
CA ARG A 380 -11.46 -28.13 7.15
C ARG A 380 -10.52 -28.88 6.20
N ASP A 381 -9.39 -29.35 6.68
CA ASP A 381 -8.34 -30.04 5.91
C ASP A 381 -7.92 -31.39 6.55
N LEU A 382 -8.82 -32.04 7.29
CA LEU A 382 -8.56 -33.36 7.88
C LEU A 382 -8.52 -34.47 6.82
N PRO A 383 -7.85 -35.61 7.09
CA PRO A 383 -7.81 -36.75 6.16
C PRO A 383 -9.21 -37.17 5.68
N GLY A 384 -9.43 -37.14 4.37
CA GLY A 384 -10.73 -37.45 3.73
C GLY A 384 -11.67 -36.25 3.55
N MET A 385 -11.23 -35.04 3.89
CA MET A 385 -11.92 -33.77 3.60
C MET A 385 -11.16 -32.97 2.56
N GLU A 386 -11.88 -32.41 1.58
CA GLU A 386 -11.32 -31.43 0.65
C GLU A 386 -11.35 -30.04 1.32
N PRO A 387 -10.22 -29.31 1.35
CA PRO A 387 -10.17 -27.96 1.88
C PRO A 387 -11.10 -26.99 1.12
N PRO A 388 -11.78 -26.05 1.80
CA PRO A 388 -12.61 -25.05 1.14
C PRO A 388 -11.75 -24.08 0.34
N VAL A 389 -12.22 -23.74 -0.86
CA VAL A 389 -11.49 -22.93 -1.82
C VAL A 389 -12.23 -21.63 -2.11
N ILE A 390 -11.53 -20.51 -1.91
CA ILE A 390 -11.93 -19.17 -2.34
C ILE A 390 -10.97 -18.79 -3.45
N ARG A 391 -11.41 -18.87 -4.70
CA ARG A 391 -10.48 -18.77 -5.83
C ARG A 391 -10.94 -17.89 -6.98
N GLN A 392 -10.02 -17.15 -7.59
CA GLN A 392 -10.29 -16.39 -8.82
C GLN A 392 -11.45 -15.39 -8.71
N ASN A 393 -11.82 -14.97 -7.49
CA ASN A 393 -12.88 -14.00 -7.29
C ASN A 393 -12.37 -12.57 -7.47
N SER A 394 -13.27 -11.65 -7.80
CA SER A 394 -13.05 -10.21 -7.70
C SER A 394 -13.90 -9.66 -6.58
N ILE A 395 -13.30 -8.91 -5.65
CA ILE A 395 -13.97 -8.28 -4.52
C ILE A 395 -13.59 -6.81 -4.55
N HIS A 396 -14.51 -5.95 -4.99
CA HIS A 396 -14.15 -4.58 -5.28
C HIS A 396 -15.22 -3.55 -4.95
N HIS A 397 -14.78 -2.33 -4.68
CA HIS A 397 -15.61 -1.27 -4.12
C HIS A 397 -16.36 -1.78 -2.88
N ALA A 398 -15.66 -2.52 -2.03
CA ALA A 398 -16.26 -3.19 -0.88
C ALA A 398 -16.20 -2.28 0.36
N TRP A 399 -17.33 -2.16 1.02
CA TRP A 399 -17.51 -1.35 2.23
C TRP A 399 -17.04 -2.08 3.50
N SER A 400 -16.40 -3.24 3.39
CA SER A 400 -15.58 -3.86 4.44
C SER A 400 -14.81 -5.05 3.87
N ARG A 401 -13.52 -5.16 4.17
CA ARG A 401 -12.62 -6.31 3.96
C ARG A 401 -12.69 -6.94 2.55
N CYS A 402 -11.94 -8.02 2.34
CA CYS A 402 -12.08 -8.87 1.16
C CYS A 402 -12.52 -10.26 1.61
N VAL A 403 -11.59 -11.01 2.20
CA VAL A 403 -11.80 -12.37 2.69
C VAL A 403 -11.44 -12.41 4.17
N THR A 404 -12.40 -12.79 5.01
CA THR A 404 -12.20 -13.01 6.44
C THR A 404 -12.20 -14.51 6.75
N VAL A 405 -11.13 -14.98 7.40
CA VAL A 405 -11.05 -16.30 8.01
C VAL A 405 -11.02 -16.11 9.52
N HIS A 406 -11.98 -16.69 10.21
CA HIS A 406 -12.18 -16.52 11.64
C HIS A 406 -12.42 -17.90 12.28
N GLY A 407 -11.56 -18.31 13.20
CA GLY A 407 -11.66 -19.60 13.91
C GLY A 407 -11.80 -20.82 12.99
N THR A 408 -11.21 -20.74 11.80
CA THR A 408 -11.30 -21.76 10.74
C THR A 408 -9.90 -22.15 10.30
N HIS A 409 -9.69 -23.44 9.98
CA HIS A 409 -8.39 -23.96 9.58
C HIS A 409 -8.42 -24.60 8.18
N GLY A 410 -7.30 -24.48 7.45
CA GLY A 410 -7.09 -25.16 6.17
C GLY A 410 -7.66 -24.45 4.94
N VAL A 411 -8.22 -23.24 5.07
CA VAL A 411 -8.85 -22.51 3.96
C VAL A 411 -7.83 -22.16 2.87
N GLN A 412 -8.21 -22.41 1.61
CA GLN A 412 -7.41 -22.06 0.43
C GLN A 412 -7.92 -20.75 -0.17
N VAL A 413 -7.16 -19.66 -0.02
CA VAL A 413 -7.46 -18.34 -0.60
C VAL A 413 -6.50 -18.12 -1.77
N ILE A 414 -6.96 -18.29 -3.00
CA ILE A 414 -6.11 -18.44 -4.18
C ILE A 414 -6.50 -17.51 -5.32
N ASP A 415 -5.56 -16.76 -5.91
CA ASP A 415 -5.79 -15.95 -7.12
C ASP A 415 -6.97 -14.96 -7.04
N ASN A 416 -7.29 -14.43 -5.85
CA ASN A 416 -8.37 -13.44 -5.72
C ASN A 416 -7.86 -12.02 -5.93
N VAL A 417 -8.71 -11.16 -6.49
CA VAL A 417 -8.47 -9.73 -6.67
C VAL A 417 -9.31 -8.96 -5.65
N GLY A 418 -8.66 -8.18 -4.79
CA GLY A 418 -9.27 -7.18 -3.92
C GLY A 418 -8.98 -5.77 -4.43
N TYR A 419 -9.99 -4.92 -4.62
CA TYR A 419 -9.79 -3.54 -5.08
C TYR A 419 -10.71 -2.52 -4.38
N LEU A 420 -10.14 -1.46 -3.80
CA LEU A 420 -10.90 -0.43 -3.06
C LEU A 420 -11.79 -1.04 -1.98
N THR A 421 -11.15 -1.56 -0.93
CA THR A 421 -11.85 -2.22 0.19
C THR A 421 -11.50 -1.55 1.51
N PHE A 422 -12.50 -1.28 2.35
CA PHE A 422 -12.31 -0.67 3.68
C PHE A 422 -11.90 -1.67 4.76
N GLY A 423 -10.95 -1.31 5.63
CA GLY A 423 -10.38 -2.20 6.64
C GLY A 423 -9.44 -3.24 6.04
N HIS A 424 -9.03 -4.23 6.84
CA HIS A 424 -8.12 -5.28 6.39
C HIS A 424 -8.70 -6.13 5.25
N CYS A 425 -8.01 -6.25 4.12
CA CYS A 425 -8.53 -6.98 2.94
C CYS A 425 -8.52 -8.51 3.15
N PHE A 426 -7.35 -9.15 3.17
CA PHE A 426 -7.20 -10.58 3.49
C PHE A 426 -6.89 -10.71 4.99
N TYR A 427 -7.87 -11.18 5.76
CA TYR A 427 -7.93 -10.97 7.21
C TYR A 427 -8.08 -12.28 7.99
N LEU A 428 -7.11 -12.56 8.88
CA LEU A 428 -7.23 -13.55 9.96
C LEU A 428 -7.66 -12.86 11.24
N GLU A 429 -8.79 -13.26 11.82
CA GLU A 429 -9.47 -12.43 12.83
C GLU A 429 -8.80 -12.42 14.19
N ASP A 430 -8.60 -13.59 14.80
CA ASP A 430 -8.36 -13.65 16.24
C ASP A 430 -7.08 -14.37 16.67
N GLY A 431 -6.32 -14.90 15.73
CA GLY A 431 -5.07 -15.62 15.99
C GLY A 431 -5.29 -17.10 16.28
N GLY A 432 -6.52 -17.61 16.17
CA GLY A 432 -6.82 -19.04 16.21
C GLY A 432 -6.64 -19.75 14.87
N GLU A 433 -6.66 -19.03 13.74
CA GLU A 433 -6.70 -19.59 12.39
C GLU A 433 -5.39 -20.29 12.01
N LYS A 434 -5.45 -21.47 11.39
CA LYS A 434 -4.26 -22.29 11.09
C LYS A 434 -4.35 -22.88 9.70
N ARG A 435 -3.18 -23.11 9.09
CA ARG A 435 -2.99 -23.74 7.79
C ARG A 435 -3.79 -23.06 6.67
N THR A 436 -4.11 -21.78 6.85
CA THR A 436 -4.65 -20.95 5.77
C THR A 436 -3.57 -20.77 4.71
N VAL A 437 -3.95 -20.91 3.45
CA VAL A 437 -3.09 -20.69 2.29
C VAL A 437 -3.53 -19.40 1.62
N PHE A 438 -2.62 -18.43 1.54
CA PHE A 438 -2.75 -17.27 0.66
C PHE A 438 -1.77 -17.46 -0.50
N ASP A 439 -2.30 -17.76 -1.68
CA ASP A 439 -1.50 -18.02 -2.89
C ASP A 439 -1.99 -17.16 -4.07
N GLY A 440 -1.14 -16.32 -4.65
CA GLY A 440 -1.51 -15.61 -5.88
C GLY A 440 -2.55 -14.51 -5.72
N ASN A 441 -2.89 -14.07 -4.50
CA ASN A 441 -3.91 -13.02 -4.32
C ASN A 441 -3.30 -11.62 -4.50
N ILE A 442 -4.10 -10.69 -5.01
CA ILE A 442 -3.72 -9.28 -5.12
C ILE A 442 -4.71 -8.39 -4.39
N GLY A 443 -4.21 -7.42 -3.62
CA GLY A 443 -5.00 -6.34 -3.05
C GLY A 443 -4.49 -4.98 -3.53
N LEU A 444 -5.40 -4.13 -4.00
CA LEU A 444 -5.13 -2.81 -4.57
C LEU A 444 -6.01 -1.76 -3.86
N GLY A 445 -5.41 -0.75 -3.24
CA GLY A 445 -6.16 0.31 -2.56
C GLY A 445 -6.93 -0.17 -1.33
N THR A 446 -6.22 -0.69 -0.32
CA THR A 446 -6.80 -1.00 0.99
C THR A 446 -6.99 0.27 1.82
N LEU A 447 -8.23 0.59 2.15
CA LEU A 447 -8.66 1.84 2.79
C LEU A 447 -8.83 1.67 4.31
N LYS A 448 -8.69 2.76 5.07
CA LYS A 448 -8.93 2.77 6.52
C LYS A 448 -10.39 2.49 6.84
N GLY A 449 -10.65 1.50 7.68
CA GLY A 449 -11.98 1.20 8.19
C GLY A 449 -12.24 1.75 9.59
N LYS A 450 -13.47 1.58 10.07
CA LYS A 450 -13.93 1.98 11.41
C LYS A 450 -14.65 0.86 12.17
N LEU A 451 -14.66 -0.37 11.62
CA LEU A 451 -15.29 -1.52 12.27
C LEU A 451 -14.56 -1.93 13.56
N ARG A 452 -13.22 -1.87 13.54
CA ARG A 452 -12.35 -2.20 14.66
C ARG A 452 -11.25 -1.14 14.83
N PRO A 453 -10.68 -0.96 16.03
CA PRO A 453 -9.58 -0.02 16.24
C PRO A 453 -8.40 -0.23 15.29
N ALA A 454 -8.04 -1.49 15.00
CA ALA A 454 -6.97 -1.82 14.05
C ALA A 454 -7.25 -1.41 12.60
N ASP A 455 -8.51 -1.25 12.19
CA ASP A 455 -8.86 -0.90 10.81
C ASP A 455 -8.44 0.53 10.43
N GLU A 456 -8.09 1.39 11.42
CA GLU A 456 -7.51 2.71 11.16
C GLU A 456 -6.06 2.64 10.62
N SER A 457 -5.44 1.45 10.67
CA SER A 457 -4.12 1.13 10.14
C SER A 457 -4.20 -0.15 9.30
N PRO A 458 -4.85 -0.10 8.12
CA PRO A 458 -5.19 -1.31 7.38
C PRO A 458 -3.94 -2.02 6.84
N GLY A 459 -3.83 -3.32 7.10
CA GLY A 459 -3.05 -4.28 6.31
C GLY A 459 -3.83 -4.83 5.11
N THR A 460 -3.24 -4.87 3.91
CA THR A 460 -3.82 -5.64 2.79
C THR A 460 -3.84 -7.13 3.12
N PHE A 461 -2.76 -7.64 3.72
CA PHE A 461 -2.69 -8.97 4.33
C PHE A 461 -2.48 -8.81 5.83
N TRP A 462 -3.49 -9.14 6.62
CA TRP A 462 -3.47 -9.06 8.07
C TRP A 462 -3.38 -10.48 8.66
N ILE A 463 -2.20 -10.80 9.20
CA ILE A 463 -1.81 -12.15 9.60
C ILE A 463 -1.60 -12.22 11.11
N THR A 464 -2.55 -12.85 11.81
CA THR A 464 -2.57 -12.96 13.28
C THR A 464 -2.12 -14.32 13.80
N ASN A 465 -1.83 -15.27 12.91
CA ASN A 465 -1.29 -16.59 13.27
C ASN A 465 -0.13 -16.99 12.34
N PRO A 466 1.02 -17.44 12.88
CA PRO A 466 2.19 -17.84 12.08
C PRO A 466 1.99 -19.16 11.33
N LEU A 467 1.00 -19.99 11.70
CA LEU A 467 0.70 -21.24 11.00
C LEU A 467 -0.03 -20.98 9.67
N THR A 468 0.55 -20.16 8.79
CA THR A 468 -0.05 -19.69 7.53
C THR A 468 0.97 -19.83 6.40
N TYR A 469 0.52 -20.24 5.21
CA TYR A 469 1.33 -20.26 3.99
C TYR A 469 1.04 -19.01 3.18
N ILE A 470 2.05 -18.20 2.89
CA ILE A 470 1.88 -16.91 2.21
C ILE A 470 2.85 -16.83 1.05
N ARG A 471 2.34 -16.97 -0.17
CA ARG A 471 3.17 -16.95 -1.38
C ARG A 471 2.51 -16.34 -2.60
N ASN A 472 3.33 -15.80 -3.51
CA ASN A 472 2.88 -15.26 -4.80
C ASN A 472 1.83 -14.13 -4.68
N ASN A 473 1.66 -13.52 -3.51
CA ASN A 473 0.65 -12.48 -3.30
C ASN A 473 1.22 -11.08 -3.55
N VAL A 474 0.35 -10.14 -3.89
CA VAL A 474 0.71 -8.74 -4.17
C VAL A 474 -0.12 -7.78 -3.31
N ALA A 475 0.54 -6.91 -2.55
CA ALA A 475 -0.07 -5.76 -1.90
C ALA A 475 0.32 -4.48 -2.65
N ALA A 476 -0.52 -4.11 -3.62
CA ALA A 476 -0.31 -3.03 -4.59
C ALA A 476 -1.04 -1.73 -4.16
N GLY A 477 -0.90 -1.35 -2.90
CA GLY A 477 -1.45 -0.11 -2.35
C GLY A 477 -2.33 -0.30 -1.13
N SER A 478 -1.93 0.34 -0.04
CA SER A 478 -2.65 0.41 1.23
C SER A 478 -2.43 1.78 1.84
N GLU A 479 -3.46 2.29 2.53
CA GLU A 479 -3.35 3.50 3.35
C GLU A 479 -2.40 3.36 4.55
N ASP A 480 -2.00 2.13 4.90
CA ASP A 480 -0.89 1.92 5.83
C ASP A 480 0.02 0.76 5.40
N ILE A 481 -0.37 -0.49 5.64
CA ILE A 481 0.54 -1.63 5.58
C ILE A 481 0.16 -2.58 4.44
N GLY A 482 1.15 -3.10 3.72
CA GLY A 482 0.97 -4.17 2.73
C GLY A 482 0.73 -5.52 3.42
N PHE A 483 1.76 -6.05 4.10
CA PHE A 483 1.68 -7.31 4.87
C PHE A 483 1.96 -7.03 6.34
N TRP A 484 0.99 -7.29 7.22
CA TRP A 484 1.16 -7.15 8.66
C TRP A 484 1.13 -8.51 9.37
N PHE A 485 2.23 -8.86 10.01
CA PHE A 485 2.35 -9.98 10.94
C PHE A 485 2.22 -9.47 12.38
N ILE A 486 1.09 -9.71 13.02
CA ILE A 486 0.75 -9.18 14.34
C ILE A 486 0.16 -10.27 15.24
N TYR A 487 1.01 -10.88 16.06
CA TYR A 487 0.60 -12.03 16.87
C TYR A 487 0.08 -11.59 18.24
N PRO A 488 -1.12 -12.06 18.65
CA PRO A 488 -1.61 -11.83 19.99
C PRO A 488 -0.81 -12.66 21.01
N ILE A 489 -1.02 -12.41 22.30
CA ILE A 489 -0.44 -13.23 23.37
C ILE A 489 -1.11 -14.61 23.42
N GLU A 490 -2.41 -14.65 23.27
CA GLU A 490 -3.25 -15.84 23.10
C GLU A 490 -4.36 -15.48 22.12
N PRO A 491 -5.05 -16.44 21.47
CA PRO A 491 -6.18 -16.13 20.60
C PRO A 491 -7.23 -15.31 21.33
N LYS A 492 -7.94 -14.44 20.62
CA LYS A 492 -9.10 -13.73 21.18
C LYS A 492 -10.35 -14.64 21.12
N PRO A 493 -11.38 -14.40 21.95
CA PRO A 493 -12.67 -15.05 21.78
C PRO A 493 -13.25 -14.73 20.39
N PRO A 494 -13.94 -15.69 19.75
CA PRO A 494 -14.30 -17.02 20.22
C PRO A 494 -13.19 -18.08 20.13
N SER A 495 -12.13 -17.94 19.31
CA SER A 495 -11.13 -19.02 19.16
C SER A 495 -10.41 -19.40 20.46
N LYS A 496 -10.30 -18.46 21.40
CA LYS A 496 -9.84 -18.74 22.77
C LYS A 496 -10.67 -19.82 23.46
N ASP A 497 -12.00 -19.76 23.32
CA ASP A 497 -12.93 -20.67 24.00
C ASP A 497 -12.85 -22.09 23.44
N TYR A 498 -12.34 -22.24 22.21
CA TYR A 498 -12.04 -23.52 21.58
C TYR A 498 -10.63 -24.04 21.89
N ASN A 499 -9.84 -23.33 22.71
CA ASN A 499 -8.44 -23.64 23.01
C ASN A 499 -7.58 -23.84 21.75
N MET A 500 -7.79 -23.01 20.73
CA MET A 500 -7.13 -23.21 19.43
C MET A 500 -5.61 -23.01 19.51
N MET A 501 -5.10 -22.12 20.37
CA MET A 501 -3.67 -21.98 20.65
C MET A 501 -3.47 -21.69 22.14
N ALA A 502 -2.36 -22.17 22.70
CA ALA A 502 -1.94 -21.84 24.06
C ALA A 502 -1.34 -20.43 24.14
N PRO A 503 -1.30 -19.81 25.34
CA PRO A 503 -0.59 -18.55 25.55
C PRO A 503 0.86 -18.62 25.07
N LEU A 504 1.28 -17.57 24.36
CA LEU A 504 2.56 -17.36 23.68
C LEU A 504 2.88 -18.32 22.53
N GLU A 505 2.02 -19.29 22.21
CA GLU A 505 2.30 -20.29 21.17
C GLU A 505 2.55 -19.62 19.81
N ALA A 506 1.69 -18.67 19.39
CA ALA A 506 1.91 -17.89 18.17
C ALA A 506 3.22 -17.10 18.22
N LYS A 507 3.58 -16.53 19.38
CA LYS A 507 4.83 -15.79 19.57
C LYS A 507 6.10 -16.67 19.60
N ARG A 508 5.96 -17.99 19.58
CA ARG A 508 7.06 -18.98 19.61
C ARG A 508 7.08 -19.92 18.40
N THR A 509 6.18 -19.69 17.46
CA THR A 509 6.01 -20.51 16.26
C THR A 509 6.56 -19.76 15.05
N ALA A 510 7.40 -20.42 14.26
CA ALA A 510 7.88 -19.88 12.98
C ALA A 510 6.73 -19.81 11.98
N ILE A 511 6.77 -18.81 11.09
CA ILE A 511 5.82 -18.75 9.98
C ILE A 511 6.07 -19.95 9.06
N LEU A 512 5.01 -20.66 8.62
CA LEU A 512 5.16 -21.86 7.80
C LEU A 512 5.83 -21.57 6.45
N GLU A 513 5.36 -20.53 5.74
CA GLU A 513 5.96 -20.10 4.48
C GLU A 513 5.72 -18.60 4.25
N LEU A 514 6.78 -17.88 3.87
CA LEU A 514 6.69 -16.51 3.36
C LEU A 514 7.62 -16.38 2.13
N LYS A 515 7.04 -16.50 0.94
CA LYS A 515 7.83 -16.65 -0.29
C LYS A 515 7.23 -15.93 -1.50
N ASN A 516 8.05 -15.21 -2.26
CA ASN A 516 7.63 -14.63 -3.55
C ASN A 516 6.42 -13.69 -3.46
N ASN A 517 6.35 -12.85 -2.41
CA ASN A 517 5.30 -11.86 -2.27
C ASN A 517 5.83 -10.47 -2.65
N VAL A 518 4.95 -9.60 -3.15
CA VAL A 518 5.28 -8.24 -3.60
C VAL A 518 4.51 -7.21 -2.75
N ALA A 519 5.17 -6.16 -2.29
CA ALA A 519 4.51 -5.05 -1.58
C ALA A 519 4.98 -3.68 -2.11
N HIS A 520 4.09 -2.88 -2.68
CA HIS A 520 4.43 -1.53 -3.14
C HIS A 520 3.29 -0.53 -2.98
N SER A 521 3.62 0.76 -3.10
CA SER A 521 2.66 1.86 -2.98
C SER A 521 1.96 1.93 -1.61
N ASN A 522 2.56 1.34 -0.57
CA ASN A 522 2.07 1.33 0.81
C ASN A 522 2.77 2.42 1.64
N ILE A 523 2.32 2.69 2.86
CA ILE A 523 3.17 3.41 3.84
C ILE A 523 4.32 2.50 4.26
N LYS A 524 4.00 1.25 4.62
CA LYS A 524 4.96 0.21 5.02
C LYS A 524 4.69 -1.05 4.19
N GLY A 525 5.73 -1.66 3.62
CA GLY A 525 5.61 -2.91 2.86
C GLY A 525 5.37 -4.12 3.77
N PHE A 526 6.43 -4.89 4.03
CA PHE A 526 6.39 -6.03 4.96
C PHE A 526 6.64 -5.57 6.39
N PHE A 527 5.67 -5.74 7.27
CA PHE A 527 5.71 -5.25 8.65
C PHE A 527 5.42 -6.36 9.65
N SER A 528 6.40 -6.71 10.47
CA SER A 528 6.23 -7.55 11.65
C SER A 528 6.63 -6.75 12.88
N ASP A 529 5.64 -6.28 13.64
CA ASP A 529 5.80 -5.60 14.92
C ASP A 529 4.43 -5.53 15.62
N ASN A 530 4.45 -5.04 16.86
CA ASN A 530 3.29 -4.85 17.72
C ASN A 530 2.67 -6.17 18.17
N THR A 531 1.67 -6.05 19.05
CA THR A 531 0.88 -7.17 19.56
C THR A 531 -0.58 -6.82 19.34
N LEU A 532 -1.36 -7.80 18.89
CA LEU A 532 -2.81 -7.65 18.81
C LEU A 532 -3.38 -7.74 20.22
N GLY A 533 -4.02 -6.66 20.69
CA GLY A 533 -4.68 -6.60 21.98
C GLY A 533 -6.08 -7.21 21.97
N ASP A 534 -6.65 -7.37 23.16
CA ASP A 534 -7.93 -8.07 23.36
C ASP A 534 -9.11 -7.36 22.70
N ASP A 535 -9.07 -6.03 22.62
CA ASP A 535 -10.09 -5.18 21.98
C ASP A 535 -9.82 -4.97 20.47
N GLU A 536 -8.92 -5.78 19.89
CA GLU A 536 -8.36 -5.60 18.55
C GLU A 536 -7.64 -4.26 18.36
N ASP A 537 -7.11 -3.71 19.45
CA ASP A 537 -6.23 -2.57 19.43
C ASP A 537 -4.77 -2.98 19.16
N ILE A 538 -3.98 -2.03 18.66
CA ILE A 538 -2.58 -2.26 18.32
C ILE A 538 -1.71 -1.89 19.53
N LEU A 539 -1.25 -2.91 20.25
CA LEU A 539 -0.40 -2.72 21.42
C LEU A 539 1.07 -2.54 21.03
N THR A 540 1.70 -1.52 21.61
CA THR A 540 3.12 -1.23 21.44
C THR A 540 4.01 -1.90 22.50
N THR A 541 3.47 -2.86 23.25
CA THR A 541 4.18 -3.64 24.26
C THR A 541 4.20 -5.12 23.88
N GLN A 542 5.10 -5.89 24.50
CA GLN A 542 5.21 -7.35 24.29
C GLN A 542 5.37 -7.78 22.82
N LYS A 543 5.99 -6.91 22.01
CA LYS A 543 6.17 -7.03 20.56
C LYS A 543 7.00 -8.25 20.13
N GLU A 544 7.61 -8.95 21.08
CA GLU A 544 8.62 -9.97 20.84
C GLU A 544 8.03 -11.24 20.20
N TRP A 545 8.36 -11.45 18.93
CA TRP A 545 8.21 -12.74 18.25
C TRP A 545 9.55 -13.48 18.27
N LYS A 546 9.58 -14.67 18.89
CA LYS A 546 10.80 -15.47 19.10
C LYS A 546 10.52 -16.90 18.67
N PRO A 547 10.47 -17.19 17.36
CA PRO A 547 10.20 -18.54 16.90
C PRO A 547 11.24 -19.51 17.45
N SER A 548 10.81 -20.72 17.80
CA SER A 548 11.69 -21.75 18.38
C SER A 548 12.64 -22.36 17.36
N THR A 549 12.37 -22.14 16.08
CA THR A 549 13.17 -22.54 14.93
C THR A 549 13.47 -21.32 14.06
N VAL A 550 14.52 -21.41 13.22
CA VAL A 550 14.84 -20.35 12.27
C VAL A 550 13.69 -20.18 11.28
N PHE A 551 13.16 -18.96 11.19
CA PHE A 551 12.22 -18.58 10.14
C PHE A 551 12.98 -18.10 8.90
N THR A 552 12.59 -18.59 7.72
CA THR A 552 13.16 -18.12 6.44
C THR A 552 12.08 -17.46 5.59
N ALA A 553 12.32 -16.22 5.19
CA ALA A 553 11.57 -15.55 4.13
C ALA A 553 12.43 -15.48 2.86
N SER A 554 11.82 -15.67 1.69
CA SER A 554 12.58 -15.58 0.44
C SER A 554 11.83 -14.95 -0.73
N HIS A 555 12.55 -14.42 -1.70
CA HIS A 555 11.97 -13.86 -2.93
C HIS A 555 10.97 -12.71 -2.67
N LEU A 556 11.13 -11.98 -1.55
CA LEU A 556 10.26 -10.85 -1.26
C LEU A 556 10.65 -9.66 -2.13
N THR A 557 9.67 -9.05 -2.79
CA THR A 557 9.86 -7.82 -3.55
C THR A 557 9.11 -6.68 -2.87
N ALA A 558 9.75 -5.54 -2.68
CA ALA A 558 9.05 -4.36 -2.18
C ALA A 558 9.66 -3.07 -2.69
N TYR A 559 8.82 -2.14 -3.11
CA TYR A 559 9.28 -0.86 -3.65
C TYR A 559 8.28 0.26 -3.39
N LYS A 560 8.75 1.51 -3.51
CA LYS A 560 7.88 2.70 -3.42
C LYS A 560 6.96 2.70 -2.20
N SER A 561 7.45 2.20 -1.06
CA SER A 561 6.77 2.32 0.22
C SER A 561 7.16 3.65 0.87
N LYS A 562 6.18 4.46 1.30
CA LYS A 562 6.42 5.84 1.73
C LYS A 562 7.36 5.95 2.95
N GLU A 563 7.38 4.95 3.82
CA GLU A 563 8.36 4.87 4.90
C GLU A 563 9.43 3.82 4.67
N ARG A 564 9.00 2.57 4.42
CA ARG A 564 9.92 1.42 4.39
C ARG A 564 9.39 0.23 3.61
N ASN A 565 10.28 -0.46 2.91
CA ASN A 565 9.95 -1.72 2.24
C ASN A 565 9.76 -2.86 3.24
N SER A 566 10.58 -2.91 4.29
CA SER A 566 10.47 -3.97 5.29
C SER A 566 10.94 -3.54 6.70
N TRP A 567 10.18 -3.95 7.71
CA TRP A 567 10.55 -3.93 9.12
C TRP A 567 10.06 -5.22 9.75
N PHE A 568 10.99 -6.09 10.16
CA PHE A 568 10.63 -7.44 10.56
C PHE A 568 11.21 -7.79 11.92
N ARG A 569 10.42 -7.56 12.98
CA ARG A 569 10.82 -7.90 14.36
C ARG A 569 10.69 -9.40 14.59
N GLY A 570 11.80 -10.04 14.89
CA GLY A 570 11.83 -11.42 15.36
C GLY A 570 13.24 -11.86 15.66
N SER A 571 13.42 -13.13 16.01
CA SER A 571 14.74 -13.80 16.04
C SER A 571 14.56 -15.26 16.45
N PRO A 572 15.20 -16.24 15.78
CA PRO A 572 16.11 -16.10 14.64
C PRO A 572 15.41 -16.01 13.27
N ILE A 573 15.88 -15.13 12.40
CA ILE A 573 15.33 -14.90 11.05
C ILE A 573 16.42 -15.04 9.97
N THR A 574 16.05 -15.54 8.78
CA THR A 574 16.84 -15.43 7.55
C THR A 574 15.98 -14.86 6.42
N PHE A 575 16.40 -13.75 5.83
CA PHE A 575 15.83 -13.20 4.59
C PHE A 575 16.80 -13.47 3.45
N THR A 576 16.32 -14.10 2.36
CA THR A 576 17.19 -14.41 1.23
C THR A 576 16.55 -14.22 -0.14
N GLN A 577 17.35 -13.81 -1.14
CA GLN A 577 16.86 -13.61 -2.51
C GLN A 577 15.76 -12.55 -2.58
N CYS A 578 15.80 -11.54 -1.71
CA CYS A 578 14.83 -10.45 -1.70
C CYS A 578 15.30 -9.28 -2.60
N SER A 579 14.34 -8.53 -3.14
CA SER A 579 14.58 -7.39 -4.03
C SER A 579 13.82 -6.16 -3.54
N PHE A 580 14.52 -5.16 -2.99
CA PHE A 580 13.91 -3.96 -2.44
C PHE A 580 14.34 -2.70 -3.19
N SER A 581 13.45 -1.75 -3.46
CA SER A 581 13.86 -0.47 -4.05
C SER A 581 13.08 0.76 -3.62
N ASP A 582 13.59 1.95 -3.92
CA ASP A 582 12.83 3.21 -3.93
C ASP A 582 12.03 3.47 -2.64
N SER A 583 12.61 3.27 -1.48
CA SER A 583 11.98 3.61 -0.19
C SER A 583 12.99 4.29 0.73
N PRO A 584 12.56 5.23 1.59
CA PRO A 584 13.46 5.87 2.56
C PRO A 584 14.23 4.87 3.43
N VAL A 585 13.63 3.71 3.70
CA VAL A 585 14.26 2.56 4.35
C VAL A 585 13.98 1.29 3.54
N GLY A 586 15.01 0.58 3.10
CA GLY A 586 14.84 -0.73 2.45
C GLY A 586 14.46 -1.80 3.46
N HIS A 587 15.33 -2.12 4.42
CA HIS A 587 15.06 -3.18 5.39
C HIS A 587 15.65 -2.88 6.78
N THR A 588 14.99 -3.37 7.82
CA THR A 588 15.46 -3.31 9.20
C THR A 588 15.05 -4.58 9.94
N PHE A 589 15.97 -5.14 10.72
CA PHE A 589 15.68 -6.12 11.79
C PHE A 589 15.70 -5.42 13.16
N PRO A 590 14.53 -5.19 13.76
CA PRO A 590 14.39 -4.82 15.16
C PRO A 590 14.51 -6.05 16.05
N ILE A 591 15.01 -5.85 17.27
CA ILE A 591 15.22 -6.93 18.22
C ILE A 591 13.89 -7.64 18.57
N GLY A 592 13.79 -8.91 18.18
CA GLY A 592 12.76 -9.83 18.67
C GLY A 592 13.32 -10.79 19.72
N GLY A 593 14.61 -11.13 19.64
CA GLY A 593 15.36 -12.04 20.51
C GLY A 593 16.86 -11.79 20.42
N TYR A 594 17.69 -12.72 20.91
CA TYR A 594 19.16 -12.55 20.96
C TYR A 594 19.93 -13.44 19.98
N ASN A 595 19.24 -14.21 19.14
CA ASN A 595 19.89 -14.97 18.07
C ASN A 595 20.14 -14.06 16.86
N GLU A 596 21.03 -14.49 15.97
CA GLU A 596 21.39 -13.75 14.76
C GLU A 596 20.23 -13.67 13.76
N ASP A 597 20.07 -12.49 13.15
CA ASP A 597 19.18 -12.28 12.01
C ASP A 597 20.03 -12.06 10.75
N ILE A 598 19.72 -12.82 9.69
CA ILE A 598 20.55 -12.92 8.48
C ILE A 598 19.82 -12.30 7.29
N PHE A 599 20.51 -11.45 6.53
CA PHE A 599 20.07 -10.95 5.22
C PHE A 599 21.08 -11.36 4.14
N THR A 600 20.67 -12.16 3.14
CA THR A 600 21.65 -12.75 2.21
C THR A 600 21.17 -12.97 0.76
N ASN A 601 22.07 -12.92 -0.21
CA ASN A 601 21.79 -13.17 -1.64
C ASN A 601 20.70 -12.25 -2.21
N SER A 602 20.65 -11.00 -1.77
CA SER A 602 19.54 -10.08 -2.05
C SER A 602 20.01 -8.83 -2.81
N VAL A 603 19.06 -8.04 -3.28
CA VAL A 603 19.29 -6.75 -3.96
C VAL A 603 18.53 -5.64 -3.23
N ILE A 604 19.18 -4.51 -2.98
CA ILE A 604 18.52 -3.30 -2.49
C ILE A 604 18.96 -2.09 -3.33
N PHE A 605 18.01 -1.38 -3.93
CA PHE A 605 18.28 -0.26 -4.85
C PHE A 605 17.68 1.06 -4.35
N GLY A 606 18.47 2.14 -4.28
CA GLY A 606 18.05 3.40 -3.69
C GLY A 606 17.08 4.20 -4.56
N GLN A 607 17.49 4.48 -5.80
CA GLN A 607 16.69 5.19 -6.80
C GLN A 607 16.75 4.42 -8.12
N SER A 608 15.62 3.83 -8.54
CA SER A 608 15.52 3.15 -9.83
C SER A 608 15.12 4.10 -10.96
N GLU A 609 15.15 3.55 -12.17
CA GLU A 609 14.70 4.13 -13.43
C GLU A 609 13.18 4.39 -13.44
N ASN A 610 12.41 3.74 -12.56
CA ASN A 610 11.03 4.10 -12.30
C ASN A 610 10.97 5.40 -11.47
N ILE A 611 11.03 6.53 -12.17
CA ILE A 611 10.99 7.86 -11.56
C ILE A 611 9.62 8.25 -11.00
N GLY A 612 8.54 7.55 -11.37
CA GLY A 612 7.17 7.92 -11.00
C GLY A 612 6.74 9.29 -11.53
N GLU A 613 5.64 9.81 -11.01
CA GLU A 613 5.10 11.10 -11.41
C GLU A 613 5.87 12.28 -10.77
N PRO A 614 6.18 13.35 -11.52
CA PRO A 614 6.77 14.56 -10.93
C PRO A 614 5.89 15.14 -9.83
N GLU A 615 6.51 15.62 -8.75
CA GLU A 615 5.78 16.12 -7.58
C GLU A 615 6.07 17.58 -7.26
N MET A 616 5.05 18.29 -6.77
CA MET A 616 5.19 19.65 -6.27
C MET A 616 5.46 19.64 -4.77
N TYR A 617 6.40 20.47 -4.33
CA TYR A 617 6.68 20.68 -2.91
C TYR A 617 6.81 22.18 -2.61
N LYS A 618 6.59 22.56 -1.35
CA LYS A 618 6.65 23.96 -0.91
C LYS A 618 7.95 24.22 -0.16
N GLU A 619 8.75 25.16 -0.64
CA GLU A 619 10.00 25.60 -0.02
C GLU A 619 9.97 27.11 0.17
N ASN A 620 10.15 27.60 1.40
CA ASN A 620 10.09 29.04 1.73
C ASN A 620 8.81 29.73 1.20
N ASN A 621 7.66 29.05 1.33
CA ASN A 621 6.36 29.46 0.79
C ASN A 621 6.23 29.52 -0.74
N VAL A 622 7.22 29.06 -1.49
CA VAL A 622 7.20 28.98 -2.96
C VAL A 622 7.00 27.52 -3.39
N TRP A 623 6.09 27.28 -4.33
CA TRP A 623 5.92 25.96 -4.94
C TRP A 623 7.05 25.68 -5.93
N LYS A 624 7.67 24.50 -5.82
CA LYS A 624 8.71 24.00 -6.72
C LYS A 624 8.34 22.61 -7.22
N LYS A 625 8.81 22.28 -8.42
CA LYS A 625 8.62 20.98 -9.06
C LYS A 625 9.86 20.11 -8.82
N HIS A 626 9.66 18.93 -8.27
CA HIS A 626 10.66 17.87 -8.17
C HIS A 626 10.45 16.89 -9.34
N PRO A 627 11.51 16.50 -10.06
CA PRO A 627 11.39 15.79 -11.34
C PRO A 627 10.96 14.32 -11.24
N ARG A 628 10.95 13.76 -10.02
CA ARG A 628 10.53 12.39 -9.72
C ARG A 628 9.56 12.38 -8.54
N SER A 629 8.85 11.28 -8.34
CA SER A 629 7.97 11.13 -7.21
C SER A 629 8.71 11.07 -5.88
N MET A 630 7.99 11.38 -4.80
CA MET A 630 8.56 11.49 -3.46
C MET A 630 7.75 10.70 -2.44
N PRO A 631 8.42 10.02 -1.49
CA PRO A 631 7.74 9.28 -0.43
C PRO A 631 7.00 10.19 0.55
N THR A 632 7.49 11.42 0.74
CA THR A 632 6.93 12.42 1.65
C THR A 632 6.89 13.79 0.96
N SER A 633 6.20 14.74 1.57
CA SER A 633 6.16 16.13 1.07
C SER A 633 7.49 16.88 1.16
N ASN A 634 8.51 16.30 1.81
CA ASN A 634 9.83 16.90 1.91
C ASN A 634 10.86 16.13 1.06
N PRO A 635 11.39 16.74 -0.02
CA PRO A 635 12.36 16.09 -0.90
C PRO A 635 13.67 15.73 -0.18
N ALA A 636 13.96 16.35 0.98
CA ALA A 636 15.15 16.10 1.78
C ALA A 636 15.12 14.83 2.64
N THR A 637 14.04 14.05 2.58
CA THR A 637 13.93 12.77 3.29
C THR A 637 15.10 11.86 2.93
N GLY A 638 15.91 11.47 3.91
CA GLY A 638 17.11 10.64 3.67
C GLY A 638 16.75 9.21 3.27
N PHE A 639 17.63 8.57 2.50
CA PHE A 639 17.43 7.20 2.00
C PHE A 639 18.52 6.28 2.50
N ASN A 640 18.12 5.18 3.14
CA ASN A 640 19.04 4.09 3.48
C ASN A 640 18.49 2.74 3.02
N GLY A 641 19.35 1.92 2.42
CA GLY A 641 18.97 0.58 1.96
C GLY A 641 18.76 -0.36 3.13
N LEU A 642 19.85 -0.94 3.64
CA LEU A 642 19.80 -1.69 4.88
C LEU A 642 20.03 -0.74 6.06
N VAL A 643 19.14 -0.78 7.05
CA VAL A 643 19.20 0.05 8.25
C VAL A 643 19.49 -0.82 9.47
N ILE A 644 20.63 -0.58 10.10
CA ILE A 644 21.07 -1.24 11.33
C ILE A 644 20.34 -0.58 12.52
N TYR A 645 19.70 -1.40 13.35
CA TYR A 645 19.02 -0.96 14.56
C TYR A 645 19.48 -1.76 15.80
N ASP A 646 18.60 -2.25 16.66
CA ASP A 646 18.94 -2.81 17.97
C ASP A 646 19.18 -4.33 17.98
N ALA A 647 19.02 -5.02 16.84
CA ALA A 647 19.35 -6.43 16.65
C ALA A 647 20.80 -6.66 16.16
N VAL A 648 21.23 -7.93 16.17
CA VAL A 648 22.46 -8.38 15.49
C VAL A 648 22.09 -8.74 14.04
N ASN A 649 22.62 -7.97 13.10
CA ASN A 649 22.40 -8.14 11.67
C ASN A 649 23.65 -8.76 11.03
N ILE A 650 23.46 -9.89 10.36
CA ILE A 650 24.50 -10.56 9.57
C ILE A 650 24.12 -10.42 8.09
N VAL A 651 24.92 -9.69 7.34
CA VAL A 651 24.59 -9.32 5.95
C VAL A 651 25.62 -9.93 5.01
N ARG A 652 25.15 -10.72 4.05
CA ARG A 652 26.02 -11.51 3.17
C ARG A 652 25.60 -11.38 1.72
N ASP A 653 26.57 -11.40 0.80
CA ASP A 653 26.31 -11.66 -0.64
C ASP A 653 25.19 -10.79 -1.24
N THR A 654 25.09 -9.54 -0.78
CA THR A 654 23.99 -8.63 -1.10
C THR A 654 24.51 -7.51 -2.00
N PHE A 655 23.73 -7.20 -3.03
CA PHE A 655 24.03 -6.13 -3.98
C PHE A 655 23.26 -4.86 -3.64
N PHE A 656 23.94 -3.72 -3.70
CA PHE A 656 23.36 -2.39 -3.52
C PHE A 656 23.65 -1.49 -4.74
N GLY A 657 22.73 -0.58 -5.07
CA GLY A 657 22.97 0.43 -6.10
C GLY A 657 22.03 1.61 -6.00
N GLY A 658 22.31 2.72 -6.71
CA GLY A 658 21.41 3.87 -6.76
C GLY A 658 21.33 4.71 -5.47
N TYR A 659 22.36 4.66 -4.61
CA TYR A 659 22.45 5.43 -3.35
C TYR A 659 23.33 6.67 -3.48
N LYS A 660 22.89 7.59 -4.34
CA LYS A 660 23.56 8.86 -4.57
C LYS A 660 22.92 9.98 -3.75
N THR A 661 23.73 10.72 -2.99
CA THR A 661 23.31 12.02 -2.43
C THR A 661 23.13 13.00 -3.57
N ASP A 662 21.96 13.64 -3.62
CA ASP A 662 21.63 14.69 -4.59
C ASP A 662 21.45 16.04 -3.88
N GLU A 663 21.05 17.07 -4.63
CA GLU A 663 20.83 18.41 -4.07
C GLU A 663 19.68 18.46 -3.05
N TYR A 664 18.83 17.44 -3.03
CA TYR A 664 17.65 17.39 -2.17
C TYR A 664 17.93 16.59 -0.90
N ARG A 665 18.44 15.36 -1.04
CA ARG A 665 18.55 14.41 0.07
C ARG A 665 19.89 13.68 0.10
N PRO A 666 20.36 13.34 1.32
CA PRO A 666 21.38 12.33 1.47
C PRO A 666 20.84 10.92 1.20
N ALA A 667 21.71 10.05 0.69
CA ALA A 667 21.43 8.64 0.53
C ALA A 667 22.65 7.78 0.90
N GLY A 668 22.43 6.54 1.34
CA GLY A 668 23.49 5.54 1.52
C GLY A 668 22.98 4.11 1.55
N ALA A 669 23.68 3.18 0.92
CA ALA A 669 23.25 1.78 0.83
C ALA A 669 23.06 1.11 2.19
N ILE A 670 23.97 1.39 3.11
CA ILE A 670 23.91 0.99 4.51
C ILE A 670 23.73 2.23 5.38
N GLY A 671 22.88 2.16 6.39
CA GLY A 671 22.70 3.22 7.37
C GLY A 671 22.25 2.68 8.73
N PHE A 672 21.84 3.58 9.61
CA PHE A 672 21.41 3.26 10.97
C PHE A 672 20.02 3.83 11.23
N LEU A 673 19.31 3.28 12.22
CA LEU A 673 17.99 3.80 12.54
C LEU A 673 18.12 5.26 12.97
N ARG A 674 17.52 6.13 12.17
CA ARG A 674 17.51 7.58 12.38
C ARG A 674 16.62 7.94 13.56
N LYS A 675 16.97 9.02 14.27
CA LYS A 675 16.21 9.52 15.43
C LYS A 675 16.09 8.48 16.54
N SER A 676 17.16 7.73 16.77
CA SER A 676 17.18 6.62 17.72
C SER A 676 17.85 7.00 19.04
N ALA A 677 17.14 6.76 20.13
CA ALA A 677 17.73 6.73 21.47
C ALA A 677 18.27 5.33 21.85
N ALA A 678 17.96 4.29 21.08
CA ALA A 678 18.44 2.94 21.32
C ALA A 678 19.77 2.68 20.60
N PHE A 679 20.61 1.83 21.18
CA PHE A 679 21.94 1.51 20.67
C PHE A 679 21.89 0.23 19.82
N ASN A 680 22.66 0.20 18.74
CA ASN A 680 22.86 -1.01 17.95
C ASN A 680 23.97 -1.90 18.55
N ARG A 681 23.95 -3.19 18.23
CA ARG A 681 24.95 -4.16 18.71
C ARG A 681 26.30 -4.02 18.00
N VAL A 682 27.41 -4.39 18.62
CA VAL A 682 28.74 -4.36 17.96
C VAL A 682 29.02 -5.56 17.06
N TRP A 683 28.20 -6.62 17.15
CA TRP A 683 28.33 -7.82 16.31
C TRP A 683 27.67 -7.73 14.93
N ASN A 684 27.07 -6.58 14.59
CA ASN A 684 26.59 -6.33 13.23
C ASN A 684 27.76 -6.46 12.24
N ASN A 685 27.64 -7.34 11.25
CA ASN A 685 28.71 -7.55 10.29
C ASN A 685 28.25 -7.80 8.85
N PHE A 686 29.15 -7.46 7.94
CA PHE A 686 28.95 -7.47 6.50
C PHE A 686 30.09 -8.23 5.82
N GLN A 687 29.76 -9.01 4.80
CA GLN A 687 30.71 -9.70 3.93
C GLN A 687 30.11 -9.98 2.56
N GLY A 688 30.93 -10.13 1.53
CA GLY A 688 30.48 -10.42 0.16
C GLY A 688 29.60 -9.33 -0.45
N ILE A 689 29.64 -8.10 0.07
CA ILE A 689 28.82 -7.00 -0.40
C ILE A 689 29.29 -6.52 -1.77
N LYS A 690 28.34 -6.22 -2.65
CA LYS A 690 28.62 -5.66 -3.97
C LYS A 690 27.87 -4.35 -4.16
N PHE A 691 28.51 -3.42 -4.86
CA PHE A 691 27.91 -2.14 -5.24
C PHE A 691 27.84 -2.05 -6.76
N ASP A 692 26.89 -1.29 -7.29
CA ASP A 692 26.80 -1.06 -8.73
C ASP A 692 28.09 -0.38 -9.22
N LYS A 693 28.69 -0.95 -10.25
CA LYS A 693 29.91 -0.41 -10.87
C LYS A 693 29.65 0.81 -11.73
N ASN A 694 28.40 1.01 -12.15
CA ASN A 694 27.98 2.15 -12.97
C ASN A 694 27.59 3.35 -12.10
N ASP A 695 27.59 3.18 -10.77
CA ASP A 695 27.38 4.27 -9.84
C ASP A 695 28.49 5.34 -10.06
N PRO A 696 28.13 6.61 -10.30
CA PRO A 696 29.11 7.67 -10.52
C PRO A 696 29.97 7.91 -9.27
N GLU A 697 31.12 8.59 -9.44
CA GLU A 697 31.94 9.02 -8.31
C GLU A 697 31.07 9.74 -7.25
N GLY A 698 31.13 9.28 -6.00
CA GLY A 698 30.37 9.86 -4.89
C GLY A 698 29.18 9.05 -4.37
N VAL A 699 28.96 7.80 -4.81
CA VAL A 699 27.97 6.92 -4.17
C VAL A 699 28.39 6.52 -2.75
N ASN A 700 27.39 6.53 -1.87
CA ASN A 700 27.56 6.26 -0.47
C ASN A 700 27.24 4.79 -0.18
N HIS A 701 28.28 3.97 -0.01
CA HIS A 701 28.09 2.60 0.50
C HIS A 701 27.51 2.64 1.91
N VAL A 702 27.92 3.63 2.70
CA VAL A 702 27.39 3.94 4.02
C VAL A 702 27.02 5.41 4.05
N TYR A 703 25.91 5.76 4.69
CA TYR A 703 25.66 7.15 5.04
C TYR A 703 24.93 7.25 6.37
N ASP A 704 25.43 8.12 7.24
CA ASP A 704 24.71 8.56 8.42
C ASP A 704 24.96 10.04 8.72
N GLY A 705 23.91 10.78 9.06
CA GLY A 705 23.98 12.22 9.34
C GLY A 705 24.01 12.54 10.83
N ASP A 706 24.25 13.81 11.15
CA ASP A 706 24.11 14.35 12.51
C ASP A 706 22.99 15.42 12.53
N GLU A 707 22.73 15.98 13.71
CA GLU A 707 21.78 17.09 13.86
C GLU A 707 22.10 18.26 12.91
N GLY A 708 21.07 18.78 12.26
CA GLY A 708 21.19 19.83 11.23
C GLY A 708 20.95 19.31 9.80
N ILE A 709 21.08 18.01 9.58
CA ILE A 709 20.68 17.35 8.32
C ILE A 709 19.25 16.81 8.48
N TYR A 710 18.36 17.15 7.54
CA TYR A 710 16.98 16.67 7.60
C TYR A 710 16.93 15.14 7.67
N SER A 711 16.09 14.60 8.55
CA SER A 711 16.00 13.18 8.96
C SER A 711 16.95 12.71 10.06
N TYR A 712 18.04 13.42 10.36
CA TYR A 712 19.07 12.96 11.31
C TYR A 712 19.08 13.78 12.61
N THR A 713 19.60 13.18 13.68
CA THR A 713 19.69 13.78 15.02
C THR A 713 20.97 13.32 15.72
N ASN A 714 21.19 13.83 16.93
CA ASN A 714 22.28 13.45 17.83
C ASN A 714 21.76 12.79 19.12
N LEU A 715 20.68 11.99 19.03
CA LEU A 715 20.22 11.22 20.19
C LEU A 715 21.26 10.18 20.58
N ASN A 716 21.25 9.73 21.83
CA ASN A 716 22.31 8.86 22.37
C ASN A 716 22.60 7.63 21.50
N GLY A 717 21.59 7.04 20.86
CA GLY A 717 21.75 5.91 19.93
C GLY A 717 22.47 6.29 18.63
N ASP A 718 22.09 7.43 18.03
CA ASP A 718 22.71 7.98 16.81
C ASP A 718 24.22 8.23 16.98
N LYS A 719 24.67 8.52 18.21
CA LYS A 719 26.08 8.79 18.50
C LYS A 719 26.96 7.54 18.45
N VAL A 720 26.41 6.38 18.83
CA VAL A 720 27.17 5.15 19.09
C VAL A 720 26.99 4.10 18.00
N VAL A 721 26.74 4.51 16.76
CA VAL A 721 26.56 3.60 15.64
C VAL A 721 27.86 2.88 15.27
N HIS A 722 27.76 1.59 14.93
CA HIS A 722 28.92 0.74 14.58
C HIS A 722 28.53 -0.48 13.74
N PHE A 723 29.37 -0.92 12.81
CA PHE A 723 29.35 -2.30 12.29
C PHE A 723 30.76 -2.74 11.87
N TYR A 724 30.89 -4.02 11.57
CA TYR A 724 32.14 -4.65 11.15
C TYR A 724 32.10 -5.14 9.70
N ASP A 725 33.08 -4.74 8.89
CA ASP A 725 33.30 -5.27 7.55
C ASP A 725 34.36 -6.39 7.62
N LEU A 726 33.92 -7.63 7.44
CA LEU A 726 34.76 -8.80 7.69
C LEU A 726 35.80 -9.02 6.59
N ASP A 727 35.45 -8.72 5.34
CA ASP A 727 36.25 -9.07 4.16
C ASP A 727 36.66 -7.86 3.31
N GLY A 728 36.31 -6.65 3.74
CA GLY A 728 36.62 -5.42 3.02
C GLY A 728 35.67 -5.13 1.87
N SER A 729 34.58 -5.89 1.72
CA SER A 729 33.62 -5.70 0.63
C SER A 729 32.87 -4.37 0.70
N VAL A 730 32.78 -3.74 1.88
CA VAL A 730 32.16 -2.41 2.05
C VAL A 730 33.20 -1.30 2.02
N THR A 731 34.28 -1.48 2.77
CA THR A 731 35.27 -0.46 3.15
C THR A 731 36.57 -0.52 2.34
N GLY A 732 36.80 -1.61 1.61
CA GLY A 732 38.09 -1.91 0.98
C GLY A 732 39.16 -2.44 1.94
N GLU A 733 38.89 -2.48 3.24
CA GLU A 733 39.82 -2.92 4.29
C GLU A 733 39.24 -4.12 5.03
N VAL A 734 40.02 -5.20 5.10
CA VAL A 734 39.62 -6.43 5.77
C VAL A 734 39.57 -6.19 7.29
N MET A 735 38.55 -6.74 7.96
CA MET A 735 38.43 -6.71 9.42
C MET A 735 38.34 -5.26 9.98
N ALA A 736 37.63 -4.38 9.28
CA ALA A 736 37.50 -2.97 9.61
C ALA A 736 36.17 -2.64 10.30
N SER A 737 36.20 -1.72 11.27
CA SER A 737 35.02 -1.14 11.90
C SER A 737 34.61 0.16 11.22
N VAL A 738 33.30 0.39 11.09
CA VAL A 738 32.74 1.66 10.60
C VAL A 738 32.03 2.36 11.74
N VAL A 739 32.42 3.60 12.05
CA VAL A 739 31.95 4.39 13.21
C VAL A 739 31.74 5.85 12.85
N LYS A 740 31.07 6.62 13.72
CA LYS A 740 30.98 8.08 13.57
C LYS A 740 32.38 8.72 13.58
N PRO A 741 32.63 9.76 12.77
CA PRO A 741 33.93 10.44 12.68
C PRO A 741 34.14 11.40 13.86
N ARG A 742 34.01 10.88 15.08
CA ARG A 742 34.14 11.63 16.34
C ARG A 742 35.43 11.21 17.02
N GLN A 743 36.16 12.19 17.55
CA GLN A 743 37.48 11.96 18.14
C GLN A 743 37.45 10.96 19.30
N PHE A 744 36.33 10.84 20.02
CA PHE A 744 36.17 9.84 21.08
C PHE A 744 36.12 8.39 20.54
N TYR A 745 35.58 8.18 19.33
CA TYR A 745 35.45 6.86 18.69
C TYR A 745 36.59 6.53 17.72
N THR A 746 37.50 7.46 17.44
CA THR A 746 38.56 7.26 16.44
C THR A 746 39.97 7.31 17.06
N THR A 747 40.93 6.74 16.33
CA THR A 747 42.37 6.79 16.61
C THR A 747 43.10 7.43 15.42
N ALA A 748 44.42 7.56 15.52
CA ALA A 748 45.25 7.98 14.39
C ALA A 748 45.29 6.97 13.23
N ASN A 749 44.85 5.72 13.43
CA ASN A 749 44.79 4.70 12.39
C ASN A 749 43.47 4.72 11.60
N CYS A 750 42.47 5.47 12.08
CA CYS A 750 41.23 5.65 11.37
C CYS A 750 41.38 6.67 10.24
N TYR A 751 40.61 6.51 9.17
CA TYR A 751 40.45 7.54 8.16
C TYR A 751 38.98 7.88 7.94
N ASN A 752 38.70 9.17 7.70
CA ASN A 752 37.35 9.64 7.46
C ASN A 752 36.97 9.45 5.98
N ARG A 753 35.79 8.88 5.74
CA ARG A 753 35.12 8.89 4.43
C ARG A 753 34.07 9.98 4.45
N THR A 754 34.42 11.14 3.92
CA THR A 754 33.62 12.37 4.03
C THR A 754 32.24 12.25 3.38
N ASN A 755 32.14 11.60 2.21
CA ASN A 755 30.86 11.40 1.54
C ASN A 755 29.90 10.50 2.36
N TRP A 756 30.44 9.58 3.17
CA TRP A 756 29.65 8.74 4.07
C TRP A 756 29.26 9.45 5.37
N ASN A 757 29.97 10.54 5.71
CA ASN A 757 30.01 11.12 7.05
C ASN A 757 30.33 10.08 8.14
N MET A 758 31.28 9.18 7.83
CA MET A 758 31.71 8.07 8.69
C MET A 758 33.24 7.93 8.69
N ALA A 759 33.77 7.18 9.65
CA ALA A 759 35.18 6.80 9.72
C ALA A 759 35.33 5.27 9.60
N VAL A 760 36.40 4.84 8.94
CA VAL A 760 36.83 3.44 8.84
C VAL A 760 38.06 3.26 9.73
N CYS A 761 38.00 2.27 10.62
CA CYS A 761 38.98 2.05 11.67
C CYS A 761 39.39 0.57 11.72
N PRO A 762 40.70 0.23 11.79
CA PRO A 762 41.14 -1.16 12.00
C PRO A 762 40.88 -1.68 13.41
N GLU A 763 40.52 -0.80 14.35
CA GLU A 763 40.29 -1.17 15.74
C GLU A 763 39.02 -2.01 15.93
N ARG A 764 39.04 -2.79 17.02
CA ARG A 764 37.86 -3.49 17.55
C ARG A 764 37.17 -2.64 18.59
N TYR A 765 35.87 -2.86 18.72
CA TYR A 765 35.02 -2.08 19.61
C TYR A 765 34.13 -2.97 20.46
N GLY A 766 33.89 -2.53 21.70
CA GLY A 766 32.81 -2.99 22.56
C GLY A 766 31.84 -1.85 22.86
N LYS A 767 30.64 -2.17 23.35
CA LYS A 767 29.69 -1.19 23.87
C LYS A 767 29.26 -1.49 25.28
N ILE A 768 29.29 -0.48 26.12
CA ILE A 768 28.67 -0.55 27.45
C ILE A 768 27.30 0.12 27.38
N ARG A 769 26.31 -0.46 28.06
CA ARG A 769 24.99 0.16 28.25
C ARG A 769 24.71 0.25 29.74
N VAL A 770 24.46 1.45 30.24
CA VAL A 770 24.04 1.65 31.63
C VAL A 770 22.55 1.30 31.74
N LYS A 771 22.25 0.21 32.47
CA LYS A 771 20.88 -0.29 32.69
C LYS A 771 20.21 0.35 33.89
N GLU A 772 20.97 0.50 34.96
CA GLU A 772 20.48 1.10 36.19
C GLU A 772 21.59 1.94 36.81
N ARG A 773 21.23 3.14 37.27
CA ARG A 773 22.09 3.97 38.11
C ARG A 773 21.24 4.60 39.20
N LYS A 774 21.58 4.33 40.46
CA LYS A 774 20.79 4.75 41.62
C LYS A 774 21.65 5.39 42.70
N TYR A 775 21.07 6.37 43.39
CA TYR A 775 21.62 6.93 44.63
C TYR A 775 20.56 6.81 45.73
N GLY A 776 20.86 6.04 46.78
CA GLY A 776 19.91 5.84 47.90
C GLY A 776 18.54 5.26 47.47
N GLY A 777 18.50 4.47 46.39
CA GLY A 777 17.27 3.88 45.84
C GLY A 777 16.60 4.70 44.72
N THR A 778 16.98 5.97 44.54
CA THR A 778 16.43 6.85 43.49
C THR A 778 17.20 6.68 42.18
N THR A 779 16.49 6.47 41.06
CA THR A 779 17.10 6.44 39.73
C THR A 779 17.64 7.82 39.36
N LEU A 780 18.93 7.89 39.07
CA LEU A 780 19.59 9.12 38.63
C LEU A 780 19.27 9.41 37.16
N LYS A 781 19.02 10.68 36.85
CA LYS A 781 18.72 11.16 35.50
C LYS A 781 19.74 12.16 34.95
N ASP A 782 20.76 12.50 35.74
CA ASP A 782 21.83 13.41 35.33
C ASP A 782 22.63 12.83 34.17
N ASP A 783 23.18 13.72 33.35
CA ASP A 783 24.02 13.36 32.20
C ASP A 783 25.23 12.54 32.63
N VAL A 784 25.63 11.64 31.74
CA VAL A 784 26.78 10.77 31.93
C VAL A 784 27.82 11.14 30.90
N TYR A 785 29.06 11.27 31.34
CA TYR A 785 30.21 11.58 30.50
C TYR A 785 31.17 10.39 30.51
N MET A 786 31.85 10.19 29.38
CA MET A 786 32.95 9.24 29.28
C MET A 786 34.16 9.94 28.68
N MET A 787 35.33 9.66 29.23
CA MET A 787 36.62 10.12 28.70
C MET A 787 37.53 8.92 28.48
N ARG A 788 38.37 9.00 27.45
CA ARG A 788 39.46 8.04 27.23
C ARG A 788 40.70 8.55 27.97
N ASP A 789 41.34 7.71 28.76
CA ASP A 789 42.44 8.12 29.66
C ASP A 789 43.77 8.42 28.93
N ASP A 790 43.89 8.13 27.64
CA ASP A 790 44.99 8.64 26.81
C ASP A 790 44.63 9.98 26.14
N PHE A 791 43.36 10.39 26.24
CA PHE A 791 42.79 11.49 25.45
C PHE A 791 41.77 12.32 26.25
N HIS A 792 42.19 12.75 27.45
CA HIS A 792 41.37 13.43 28.45
C HIS A 792 40.74 14.76 28.02
N GLU A 793 41.22 15.38 26.94
CA GLU A 793 40.72 16.67 26.45
C GLU A 793 39.31 16.57 25.85
N PHE A 794 38.89 15.36 25.47
CA PHE A 794 37.61 15.12 24.82
C PHE A 794 36.74 14.17 25.65
N LYS A 795 35.52 14.63 25.94
CA LYS A 795 34.50 13.85 26.63
C LYS A 795 33.32 13.59 25.71
N GLU A 796 32.84 12.35 25.68
CA GLU A 796 31.56 12.02 25.08
C GLU A 796 30.46 12.20 26.14
N SER A 797 29.36 12.85 25.78
CA SER A 797 28.24 13.13 26.68
C SER A 797 26.96 12.45 26.21
N MET A 798 26.25 11.84 27.15
CA MET A 798 24.95 11.20 26.94
C MET A 798 23.89 11.84 27.82
N ASP A 799 22.74 12.16 27.22
CA ASP A 799 21.55 12.62 27.94
C ASP A 799 21.15 11.54 28.94
N GLY A 800 21.20 11.90 30.21
CA GLY A 800 20.92 10.98 31.29
C GLY A 800 19.47 10.50 31.34
N THR A 801 18.52 11.25 30.77
CA THR A 801 17.10 10.88 30.75
C THR A 801 16.77 9.79 29.74
N LYS A 802 17.74 9.43 28.88
CA LYS A 802 17.60 8.42 27.81
C LYS A 802 18.45 7.19 28.10
N VAL A 803 18.46 6.23 27.16
CA VAL A 803 19.38 5.08 27.22
C VAL A 803 20.80 5.62 27.10
N VAL A 804 21.65 5.32 28.09
CA VAL A 804 23.06 5.71 28.08
C VAL A 804 23.90 4.52 27.63
N SER A 805 24.62 4.71 26.54
CA SER A 805 25.57 3.73 26.00
C SER A 805 26.81 4.45 25.50
N PHE A 806 27.96 3.81 25.58
CA PHE A 806 29.21 4.31 25.02
C PHE A 806 29.85 3.22 24.17
N LEU A 807 30.26 3.59 22.96
CA LEU A 807 31.12 2.80 22.11
C LEU A 807 32.56 2.98 22.56
N MET A 808 33.27 1.88 22.78
CA MET A 808 34.62 1.85 23.34
C MET A 808 35.55 1.09 22.42
N ILE A 809 36.71 1.68 22.15
CA ILE A 809 37.82 1.05 21.45
C ILE A 809 38.50 0.05 22.40
N ASP A 810 38.75 -1.16 21.91
CA ASP A 810 39.45 -2.22 22.64
C ASP A 810 40.87 -1.77 23.06
N ARG A 811 41.33 -2.24 24.23
CA ARG A 811 42.66 -1.97 24.83
C ARG A 811 42.94 -0.52 25.25
N TYR A 812 41.91 0.30 25.40
CA TYR A 812 42.01 1.64 26.00
C TYR A 812 41.37 1.67 27.39
N ASN A 813 41.82 2.61 28.24
CA ASN A 813 41.24 2.85 29.56
C ASN A 813 40.26 4.03 29.49
N TYR A 814 39.19 3.95 30.28
CA TYR A 814 38.10 4.93 30.26
C TYR A 814 37.67 5.32 31.67
N THR A 815 37.36 6.60 31.83
CA THR A 815 36.81 7.17 33.06
C THR A 815 35.37 7.65 32.82
N MET A 816 34.41 7.00 33.50
CA MET A 816 33.00 7.43 33.50
C MET A 816 32.77 8.47 34.59
N GLN A 817 32.16 9.59 34.23
CA GLN A 817 31.78 10.66 35.14
C GLN A 817 30.27 10.89 35.11
N PHE A 818 29.72 11.32 36.24
CA PHE A 818 28.30 11.63 36.40
C PHE A 818 28.17 13.15 36.61
N GLY A 819 27.28 13.80 35.87
CA GLY A 819 27.07 15.25 35.97
C GLY A 819 26.52 15.72 37.30
N GLY A 820 25.91 14.79 38.06
CA GLY A 820 25.41 15.01 39.41
C GLY A 820 26.04 14.07 40.42
N LEU A 821 25.22 13.45 41.27
CA LEU A 821 25.68 12.49 42.26
C LEU A 821 26.25 11.25 41.57
N ALA A 822 27.40 10.76 42.07
CA ALA A 822 27.89 9.45 41.67
C ALA A 822 26.92 8.37 42.21
N PRO A 823 26.50 7.39 41.39
CA PRO A 823 25.59 6.34 41.84
C PRO A 823 26.21 5.49 42.93
N THR A 824 25.43 5.16 43.95
CA THR A 824 25.79 4.12 44.94
C THR A 824 25.56 2.71 44.38
N PHE A 825 24.80 2.58 43.29
CA PHE A 825 24.56 1.33 42.59
C PHE A 825 24.53 1.56 41.07
N LEU A 826 25.27 0.73 40.34
CA LEU A 826 25.41 0.81 38.88
C LEU A 826 25.31 -0.60 38.29
N LYS A 827 24.46 -0.77 37.28
CA LYS A 827 24.33 -2.00 36.50
C LYS A 827 24.58 -1.69 35.03
N MET A 828 25.44 -2.46 34.40
CA MET A 828 25.76 -2.32 32.97
C MET A 828 25.55 -3.63 32.24
N ASP A 829 25.09 -3.53 30.99
CA ASP A 829 25.23 -4.60 29.99
C ASP A 829 26.51 -4.32 29.18
N LEU A 830 27.26 -5.37 28.89
CA LEU A 830 28.47 -5.32 28.07
C LEU A 830 28.19 -6.05 26.75
N ASP A 831 28.59 -5.46 25.62
CA ASP A 831 28.39 -5.98 24.28
C ASP A 831 29.74 -6.00 23.55
N GLY A 832 30.18 -7.17 23.09
CA GLY A 832 31.49 -7.36 22.44
C GLY A 832 32.71 -7.20 23.35
N PHE A 833 32.59 -7.54 24.63
CA PHE A 833 33.70 -7.61 25.59
C PHE A 833 34.19 -9.04 25.90
N ASP A 834 33.61 -10.05 25.24
CA ASP A 834 34.07 -11.42 25.38
C ASP A 834 35.36 -11.64 24.55
N THR A 835 36.38 -12.17 25.23
CA THR A 835 37.79 -12.30 24.82
C THR A 835 38.05 -13.25 23.67
#